data_AF-A0A1V2YJ98-F1
#
_entry.id   AF-A0A1V2YJ98-F1
#
_cell.length_a   1.000
_cell.length_b   1.000
_cell.length_c   1.000
_cell.angle_alpha   90.00
_cell.angle_beta   90.00
_cell.angle_gamma   90.00
#
_symmetry.space_group_name_H-M   'P 1'
#
loop_
_entity.id
_entity.type
_entity.pdbx_description
1 polymer ?
#
loop_
_entity_poly.entity_id
_entity_poly.type
_entity_poly.pdbx_seq_one_letter_code
_entity_poly.pdbx_strand_id
1 'polypeptide(L)'
;MENKLKDIAMQLPTIDYSHILLELKNYLPTLNIVYSDNYINFNNISKIAVDIADKLNAHKLTSLLNINKKPYHITLNHKMEEEFNEHIKQIDNLLEVQSPAINQLSSLNSVRGAQVNKNINFGITYPFGDKDLVRREMSFEGDGQERLRIDELGIVLDLKEIETQFKGNIIQKLTDKCEDEELLLNKIESVNQGRLNVQAVINLINNESLARIKRTGAYLYLDYILSNYKDKKNYAYRIAVNYVKRFEQLDAYLNKLTTLPESKSLVYIGANSYNICDILSDGQAFNALPFIGQADGVLLEDKSPDIKTFKIALRMKLNGAVQTANFNSSLEYQLNMINDSQNGDVKRLRAFFLLMFMLTSLDNDNYDPALMWDKLNDRIKKDGPNGFNANVARFVDHCNKKNIHKTAADMKKIFTFCIKQKASGVEKQSYVRNLVLYDGILDDDLDSESSLFKQVEYNKHYLKYIAVTEEHSPLNLLSIPISLEIYSKSLYEKGSQEYTQLKYDTTDLKVLPVVLYPDFKGGEDLWKTLGSTYHIRIPYSPWSDDVQSEKGYIYTIVYVTLVYVALNKLLKGILDLNPKNLYIAISRMHSTKQQAKGPEVGEYIRDIGKMLEHMLCNHYRAMSQGFVFDRPGAQYAYPNAMSSMYSRLPKKFVQSISFELDKMAIIVVTSRTCDNTFDMDTQINLLVGEVILFYKDRAGNAVCDSWKTFEDYYCIDDLYSSPVILADIVTELYELGFLKILYVAKAPYSNTINITNRTENMYFMNADVIEMMMTNKPGLMVYPLYYERFTAVDYKSSKSLEEALYVSSTQDINKNLPAVAGVLNLYSGRMVGRETHSKHYRSVILYSTLCNIYNNPQFNRAVEHGLIDDTPLKKGIMEFIILLHYTRYEANSKISIKINPYARLMGDDGVATRSVLKFEMKKEHFNMRFNCLAYLTAIKKVMQWTS
;
A
#
# COMPACT_ATOMS: atom_id res chain seq x y z
N MET A 1 -16.51 -10.99 -25.17
CA MET A 1 -15.70 -10.08 -24.33
C MET A 1 -16.37 -8.71 -24.23
N GLU A 2 -16.68 -8.04 -25.36
CA GLU A 2 -17.43 -6.76 -25.34
C GLU A 2 -18.79 -6.80 -24.62
N ASN A 3 -19.56 -7.90 -24.75
CA ASN A 3 -20.92 -7.94 -24.18
C ASN A 3 -20.97 -7.83 -22.64
N LYS A 4 -20.02 -8.42 -21.91
CA LYS A 4 -20.04 -8.40 -20.43
C LYS A 4 -19.62 -7.04 -19.83
N LEU A 5 -18.63 -6.37 -20.41
CA LEU A 5 -18.28 -5.01 -20.03
C LEU A 5 -19.44 -4.06 -20.33
N LYS A 6 -20.14 -4.24 -21.46
CA LYS A 6 -21.35 -3.49 -21.82
C LYS A 6 -22.50 -3.71 -20.83
N ASP A 7 -22.73 -4.94 -20.35
CA ASP A 7 -23.77 -5.24 -19.37
C ASP A 7 -23.50 -4.58 -18.00
N ILE A 8 -22.25 -4.62 -17.53
CA ILE A 8 -21.81 -3.98 -16.28
C ILE A 8 -21.85 -2.44 -16.39
N ALA A 9 -21.48 -1.90 -17.55
CA ALA A 9 -21.52 -0.46 -17.82
C ALA A 9 -22.93 0.14 -17.61
N MET A 10 -23.99 -0.62 -17.83
CA MET A 10 -25.38 -0.17 -17.60
C MET A 10 -25.67 0.14 -16.11
N GLN A 11 -24.94 -0.48 -15.19
CA GLN A 11 -25.14 -0.32 -13.74
C GLN A 11 -24.30 0.83 -13.16
N LEU A 12 -23.19 1.18 -13.82
CA LEU A 12 -22.22 2.18 -13.37
C LEU A 12 -22.62 3.62 -13.76
N PRO A 13 -22.11 4.64 -13.04
CA PRO A 13 -22.23 6.04 -13.46
C PRO A 13 -21.55 6.27 -14.81
N THR A 14 -22.12 7.11 -15.67
CA THR A 14 -21.54 7.47 -16.97
C THR A 14 -20.85 8.83 -16.93
N ILE A 15 -19.84 9.03 -17.78
CA ILE A 15 -19.09 10.30 -17.91
C ILE A 15 -18.95 10.74 -19.38
N ASP A 16 -19.01 12.05 -19.62
CA ASP A 16 -18.87 12.66 -20.94
C ASP A 16 -17.78 13.72 -20.95
N TYR A 17 -16.68 13.45 -21.68
CA TYR A 17 -15.54 14.36 -21.80
C TYR A 17 -15.64 15.32 -23.00
N SER A 18 -16.68 15.19 -23.83
CA SER A 18 -16.75 15.80 -25.16
C SER A 18 -16.63 17.33 -25.10
N HIS A 19 -17.27 17.98 -24.12
CA HIS A 19 -17.15 19.42 -23.94
C HIS A 19 -15.71 19.89 -23.65
N ILE A 20 -14.97 19.18 -22.79
CA ILE A 20 -13.58 19.52 -22.45
C ILE A 20 -12.67 19.28 -23.66
N LEU A 21 -12.85 18.15 -24.34
CA LEU A 21 -12.04 17.79 -25.51
C LEU A 21 -12.31 18.70 -26.71
N LEU A 22 -13.56 19.15 -26.90
CA LEU A 22 -13.91 20.12 -27.92
C LEU A 22 -13.22 21.47 -27.68
N GLU A 23 -13.20 21.94 -26.43
CA GLU A 23 -12.46 23.16 -26.09
C GLU A 23 -10.96 22.98 -26.31
N LEU A 24 -10.37 21.85 -25.91
CA LEU A 24 -8.97 21.55 -26.22
C LEU A 24 -8.69 21.65 -27.72
N LYS A 25 -9.52 21.02 -28.57
CA LYS A 25 -9.37 21.12 -30.03
C LYS A 25 -9.37 22.57 -30.52
N ASN A 26 -10.25 23.42 -29.99
CA ASN A 26 -10.35 24.82 -30.41
C ASN A 26 -9.09 25.62 -30.03
N TYR A 27 -8.41 25.25 -28.95
CA TYR A 27 -7.17 25.89 -28.52
C TYR A 27 -5.90 25.29 -29.15
N LEU A 28 -5.95 24.08 -29.70
CA LEU A 28 -4.77 23.42 -30.30
C LEU A 28 -4.03 24.29 -31.34
N PRO A 29 -4.70 25.03 -32.25
CA PRO A 29 -4.00 25.91 -33.20
C PRO A 29 -3.19 27.03 -32.55
N THR A 30 -3.44 27.34 -31.27
CA THR A 30 -2.70 28.35 -30.51
C THR A 30 -1.48 27.78 -29.79
N LEU A 31 -1.24 26.46 -29.86
CA LEU A 31 -0.10 25.81 -29.24
C LEU A 31 1.20 26.31 -29.90
N ASN A 32 2.06 26.90 -29.08
CA ASN A 32 3.34 27.45 -29.50
C ASN A 32 4.47 26.50 -29.09
N ILE A 33 5.11 25.90 -30.09
CA ILE A 33 6.26 25.02 -29.91
C ILE A 33 7.48 25.67 -30.55
N VAL A 34 8.55 25.83 -29.78
CA VAL A 34 9.84 26.34 -30.28
C VAL A 34 10.80 25.18 -30.47
N TYR A 35 11.34 25.07 -31.67
CA TYR A 35 12.37 24.10 -32.04
C TYR A 35 13.74 24.78 -32.08
N SER A 36 14.74 24.14 -31.51
CA SER A 36 16.13 24.56 -31.50
C SER A 36 17.03 23.35 -31.75
N ASP A 37 18.29 23.59 -32.11
CA ASP A 37 19.28 22.54 -32.33
C ASP A 37 19.48 21.64 -31.10
N ASN A 38 19.20 22.16 -29.90
CA ASN A 38 19.43 21.48 -28.63
C ASN A 38 18.16 21.22 -27.82
N TYR A 39 16.97 21.68 -28.24
CA TYR A 39 15.73 21.44 -27.48
C TYR A 39 14.44 21.66 -28.26
N ILE A 40 13.35 21.11 -27.71
CA ILE A 40 11.96 21.42 -28.06
C ILE A 40 11.28 22.04 -26.83
N ASN A 41 10.63 23.20 -26.98
CA ASN A 41 9.95 23.89 -25.88
C ASN A 41 8.47 24.13 -26.16
N PHE A 42 7.60 23.57 -25.32
CA PHE A 42 6.15 23.77 -25.38
C PHE A 42 5.75 25.02 -24.60
N ASN A 43 5.91 26.21 -25.18
CA ASN A 43 5.85 27.49 -24.45
C ASN A 43 4.56 27.73 -23.64
N ASN A 44 3.40 27.35 -24.17
CA ASN A 44 2.09 27.73 -23.61
C ASN A 44 1.15 26.55 -23.32
N ILE A 45 1.68 25.31 -23.27
CA ILE A 45 0.87 24.10 -23.03
C ILE A 45 0.09 24.17 -21.71
N SER A 46 0.74 24.64 -20.63
CA SER A 46 0.07 24.85 -19.34
C SER A 46 -0.92 26.00 -19.37
N LYS A 47 -0.64 27.05 -20.14
CA LYS A 47 -1.53 28.21 -20.26
C LYS A 47 -2.84 27.80 -20.95
N ILE A 48 -2.77 27.02 -22.02
CA ILE A 48 -3.96 26.47 -22.69
C ILE A 48 -4.83 25.68 -21.70
N ALA A 49 -4.21 24.83 -20.87
CA ALA A 49 -4.94 24.08 -19.85
C ALA A 49 -5.59 24.98 -18.79
N VAL A 50 -4.93 26.06 -18.37
CA VAL A 50 -5.49 27.06 -17.45
C VAL A 50 -6.66 27.82 -18.10
N ASP A 51 -6.48 28.31 -19.33
CA ASP A 51 -7.49 29.11 -20.03
C ASP A 51 -8.79 28.30 -20.25
N ILE A 52 -8.67 27.01 -20.61
CA ILE A 52 -9.82 26.11 -20.74
C ILE A 52 -10.46 25.82 -19.38
N ALA A 53 -9.65 25.56 -18.35
CA ALA A 53 -10.17 25.32 -17.02
C ALA A 53 -10.93 26.53 -16.47
N ASP A 54 -10.41 27.75 -16.67
CA ASP A 54 -11.08 28.99 -16.28
C ASP A 54 -12.37 29.22 -17.06
N LYS A 55 -12.37 28.96 -18.38
CA LYS A 55 -13.57 29.06 -19.22
C LYS A 55 -14.68 28.12 -18.76
N LEU A 56 -14.35 26.88 -18.41
CA LEU A 56 -15.32 25.84 -18.09
C LEU A 56 -15.71 25.81 -16.60
N ASN A 57 -14.92 26.40 -15.71
CA ASN A 57 -15.19 26.41 -14.26
C ASN A 57 -16.44 27.23 -13.87
N ALA A 58 -17.02 28.02 -14.78
CA ALA A 58 -18.30 28.69 -14.54
C ALA A 58 -19.46 27.69 -14.34
N HIS A 59 -19.35 26.47 -14.88
CA HIS A 59 -20.38 25.44 -14.80
C HIS A 59 -20.19 24.54 -13.56
N LYS A 60 -21.25 23.81 -13.19
CA LYS A 60 -21.11 22.66 -12.28
C LYS A 60 -20.45 21.52 -13.04
N LEU A 61 -19.44 20.88 -12.44
CA LEU A 61 -18.63 19.88 -13.16
C LEU A 61 -19.46 18.65 -13.50
N THR A 62 -20.35 18.25 -12.59
CA THR A 62 -21.29 17.13 -12.82
C THR A 62 -22.21 17.36 -14.02
N SER A 63 -22.66 18.60 -14.23
CA SER A 63 -23.46 18.97 -15.41
C SER A 63 -22.61 19.03 -16.67
N LEU A 64 -21.40 19.58 -16.59
CA LEU A 64 -20.45 19.65 -17.71
C LEU A 64 -20.07 18.24 -18.22
N LEU A 65 -19.92 17.29 -17.31
CA LEU A 65 -19.53 15.91 -17.59
C LEU A 65 -20.71 14.94 -17.73
N ASN A 66 -21.95 15.43 -17.65
CA ASN A 66 -23.17 14.64 -17.75
C ASN A 66 -23.22 13.39 -16.85
N ILE A 67 -22.80 13.56 -15.58
CA ILE A 67 -22.74 12.45 -14.62
C ILE A 67 -24.16 12.10 -14.15
N ASN A 68 -24.61 10.89 -14.50
CA ASN A 68 -26.00 10.45 -14.29
C ASN A 68 -26.31 9.95 -12.85
N LYS A 69 -25.29 9.55 -12.09
CA LYS A 69 -25.40 8.98 -10.74
C LYS A 69 -24.18 9.38 -9.90
N LYS A 70 -24.31 9.50 -8.57
CA LYS A 70 -23.20 9.89 -7.69
C LYS A 70 -22.10 8.79 -7.67
N PRO A 71 -20.88 9.07 -8.18
CA PRO A 71 -19.82 8.08 -8.22
C PRO A 71 -18.95 8.11 -6.96
N TYR A 72 -18.27 6.99 -6.68
CA TYR A 72 -17.11 6.99 -5.78
C TYR A 72 -15.79 7.05 -6.58
N HIS A 73 -15.69 6.26 -7.65
CA HIS A 73 -14.73 6.45 -8.74
C HIS A 73 -15.47 6.59 -10.08
N ILE A 74 -14.97 7.43 -10.98
CA ILE A 74 -15.50 7.57 -12.33
C ILE A 74 -14.37 7.96 -13.30
N THR A 75 -14.22 7.24 -14.41
CA THR A 75 -13.13 7.45 -15.38
C THR A 75 -13.47 6.91 -16.77
N LEU A 76 -13.85 5.63 -16.91
CA LEU A 76 -13.90 4.92 -18.19
C LEU A 76 -15.30 4.69 -18.75
N ASN A 77 -16.34 4.75 -17.92
CA ASN A 77 -17.70 4.44 -18.38
C ASN A 77 -18.28 5.60 -19.19
N HIS A 78 -17.81 5.77 -20.43
CA HIS A 78 -18.18 6.87 -21.30
C HIS A 78 -19.67 6.80 -21.67
N LYS A 79 -20.36 7.95 -21.64
CA LYS A 79 -21.75 8.04 -22.11
C LYS A 79 -21.87 7.66 -23.59
N MET A 80 -20.94 8.16 -24.41
CA MET A 80 -20.82 7.87 -25.84
C MET A 80 -19.34 7.59 -26.15
N GLU A 81 -18.94 6.32 -26.17
CA GLU A 81 -17.54 5.92 -26.40
C GLU A 81 -17.03 6.34 -27.79
N GLU A 82 -17.89 6.28 -28.82
CA GLU A 82 -17.56 6.70 -30.19
C GLU A 82 -17.18 8.18 -30.28
N GLU A 83 -17.93 9.07 -29.61
CA GLU A 83 -17.64 10.52 -29.59
C GLU A 83 -16.31 10.81 -28.89
N PHE A 84 -16.04 10.14 -27.76
CA PHE A 84 -14.74 10.24 -27.09
C PHE A 84 -13.60 9.83 -28.03
N ASN A 85 -13.75 8.70 -28.72
CA ASN A 85 -12.75 8.18 -29.65
C ASN A 85 -12.52 9.15 -30.83
N GLU A 86 -13.58 9.73 -31.40
CA GLU A 86 -13.47 10.71 -32.48
C GLU A 86 -12.74 11.98 -32.04
N HIS A 87 -13.06 12.52 -30.86
CA HIS A 87 -12.40 13.69 -30.32
C HIS A 87 -10.90 13.46 -30.12
N ILE A 88 -10.50 12.32 -29.57
CA ILE A 88 -9.09 11.97 -29.39
C ILE A 88 -8.36 11.83 -30.73
N LYS A 89 -8.96 11.17 -31.74
CA LYS A 89 -8.39 11.07 -33.10
C LYS A 89 -8.20 12.44 -33.74
N GLN A 90 -9.17 13.34 -33.57
CA GLN A 90 -9.09 14.70 -34.11
C GLN A 90 -8.01 15.51 -33.40
N ILE A 91 -7.86 15.38 -32.08
CA ILE A 91 -6.77 16.01 -31.32
C ILE A 91 -5.41 15.52 -31.82
N ASP A 92 -5.24 14.21 -31.98
CA ASP A 92 -4.00 13.62 -32.50
C ASP A 92 -3.68 14.13 -33.91
N ASN A 93 -4.68 14.20 -34.79
CA ASN A 93 -4.52 14.71 -36.15
C ASN A 93 -4.15 16.21 -36.19
N LEU A 94 -4.83 17.05 -35.39
CA LEU A 94 -4.60 18.49 -35.34
C LEU A 94 -3.28 18.89 -34.67
N LEU A 95 -2.73 18.03 -33.80
CA LEU A 95 -1.52 18.33 -33.06
C LEU A 95 -0.27 18.14 -33.95
N GLU A 96 0.29 19.22 -34.47
CA GLU A 96 1.52 19.17 -35.27
C GLU A 96 2.78 19.29 -34.39
N VAL A 97 3.57 18.22 -34.30
CA VAL A 97 4.85 18.20 -33.55
C VAL A 97 5.94 17.59 -34.43
N GLN A 98 7.07 18.28 -34.56
CA GLN A 98 8.24 17.78 -35.28
C GLN A 98 9.10 16.91 -34.34
N SER A 99 9.49 15.74 -34.81
CA SER A 99 10.31 14.79 -34.05
C SER A 99 11.79 15.11 -34.23
N PRO A 100 12.63 14.95 -33.18
CA PRO A 100 14.06 15.11 -33.32
C PRO A 100 14.66 13.99 -34.19
N ALA A 101 15.64 14.34 -35.02
CA ALA A 101 16.41 13.36 -35.76
C ALA A 101 17.34 12.56 -34.82
N ILE A 102 17.62 11.29 -35.15
CA ILE A 102 18.46 10.41 -34.29
C ILE A 102 19.84 11.01 -34.01
N ASN A 103 20.41 11.73 -34.97
CA ASN A 103 21.73 12.36 -34.83
C ASN A 103 21.73 13.52 -33.81
N GLN A 104 20.58 14.12 -33.52
CA GLN A 104 20.45 15.12 -32.45
C GLN A 104 20.44 14.46 -31.06
N LEU A 105 20.06 13.18 -30.97
CA LEU A 105 20.05 12.46 -29.71
C LEU A 105 21.45 12.11 -29.24
N SER A 106 21.75 12.51 -28.01
CA SER A 106 23.03 12.22 -27.36
C SER A 106 23.14 10.74 -26.99
N SER A 107 24.36 10.19 -27.05
CA SER A 107 24.64 8.88 -26.44
C SER A 107 24.48 8.97 -24.93
N LEU A 108 23.94 7.94 -24.28
CA LEU A 108 23.88 7.87 -22.83
C LEU A 108 25.28 7.97 -22.19
N ASN A 109 26.33 7.53 -22.88
CA ASN A 109 27.71 7.66 -22.38
C ASN A 109 28.20 9.12 -22.34
N SER A 110 27.61 10.05 -23.11
CA SER A 110 28.01 11.46 -23.07
C SER A 110 27.58 12.16 -21.79
N VAL A 111 26.64 11.59 -21.03
CA VAL A 111 26.23 12.11 -19.71
C VAL A 111 27.04 11.47 -18.57
N ARG A 112 28.06 10.66 -18.88
CA ARG A 112 28.93 10.08 -17.87
C ARG A 112 29.86 11.15 -17.29
N GLY A 113 29.87 11.31 -15.97
CA GLY A 113 30.76 12.24 -15.27
C GLY A 113 31.57 11.58 -14.16
N ALA A 114 32.74 12.16 -13.82
CA ALA A 114 33.62 11.62 -12.78
C ALA A 114 32.95 11.59 -11.40
N GLN A 115 32.18 12.64 -11.05
CA GLN A 115 31.28 12.68 -9.89
C GLN A 115 30.08 13.59 -10.18
N VAL A 116 28.98 13.35 -9.45
CA VAL A 116 27.81 14.23 -9.44
C VAL A 116 28.20 15.55 -8.76
N ASN A 117 28.07 16.69 -9.45
CA ASN A 117 28.42 18.01 -8.90
C ASN A 117 27.50 18.34 -7.70
N LYS A 118 28.08 18.40 -6.49
CA LYS A 118 27.34 18.65 -5.24
C LYS A 118 26.81 20.09 -5.09
N ASN A 119 27.26 21.00 -5.93
CA ASN A 119 26.82 22.40 -5.95
C ASN A 119 25.65 22.63 -6.92
N ILE A 120 25.28 21.61 -7.70
CA ILE A 120 24.18 21.65 -8.65
C ILE A 120 23.06 20.74 -8.13
N ASN A 121 21.82 21.21 -8.17
CA ASN A 121 20.65 20.43 -7.72
C ASN A 121 19.76 19.92 -8.88
N PHE A 122 20.22 20.06 -10.12
CA PHE A 122 19.51 19.63 -11.33
C PHE A 122 20.49 19.31 -12.46
N GLY A 123 20.24 18.24 -13.21
CA GLY A 123 21.06 17.83 -14.35
C GLY A 123 20.93 16.33 -14.60
N ILE A 124 21.67 15.82 -15.58
CA ILE A 124 21.58 14.43 -16.03
C ILE A 124 22.91 13.66 -15.92
N THR A 125 23.94 14.27 -15.33
CA THR A 125 25.25 13.63 -15.22
C THR A 125 25.24 12.51 -14.17
N TYR A 126 25.78 11.33 -14.51
CA TYR A 126 25.88 10.20 -13.59
C TYR A 126 27.13 9.32 -13.88
N PRO A 127 27.81 8.76 -12.87
CA PRO A 127 29.09 8.08 -13.08
C PRO A 127 29.02 6.69 -13.74
N PHE A 128 27.89 5.98 -13.60
CA PHE A 128 27.72 4.58 -14.05
C PHE A 128 28.86 3.64 -13.59
N GLY A 129 29.41 3.87 -12.40
CA GLY A 129 30.50 3.06 -11.85
C GLY A 129 30.05 1.66 -11.44
N ASP A 130 30.99 0.71 -11.51
CA ASP A 130 30.83 -0.66 -11.03
C ASP A 130 30.58 -0.67 -9.52
N LYS A 131 29.81 -1.66 -9.06
CA LYS A 131 29.41 -1.80 -7.66
C LYS A 131 29.65 -3.22 -7.18
N ASP A 132 30.38 -3.37 -6.09
CA ASP A 132 30.57 -4.65 -5.43
C ASP A 132 29.45 -4.86 -4.41
N LEU A 133 28.89 -6.07 -4.43
CA LEU A 133 27.74 -6.47 -3.63
C LEU A 133 28.11 -7.71 -2.85
N VAL A 134 27.72 -7.74 -1.58
CA VAL A 134 27.99 -8.85 -0.67
C VAL A 134 26.67 -9.44 -0.20
N ARG A 135 26.60 -10.77 -0.12
CA ARG A 135 25.52 -11.47 0.58
C ARG A 135 26.03 -12.62 1.44
N ARG A 136 25.19 -13.06 2.36
CA ARG A 136 25.45 -14.15 3.29
C ARG A 136 24.18 -14.95 3.56
N GLU A 137 24.32 -16.27 3.56
CA GLU A 137 23.24 -17.19 3.91
C GLU A 137 23.00 -17.23 5.43
N MET A 138 21.75 -17.43 5.83
CA MET A 138 21.26 -17.53 7.19
C MET A 138 20.48 -18.83 7.37
N SER A 139 20.36 -19.30 8.62
CA SER A 139 19.61 -20.51 9.00
C SER A 139 18.70 -20.26 10.20
N PHE A 140 17.54 -20.93 10.26
CA PHE A 140 16.73 -21.01 11.48
C PHE A 140 17.21 -22.10 12.44
N GLU A 141 17.99 -23.06 11.96
CA GLU A 141 18.67 -24.09 12.77
C GLU A 141 20.11 -23.64 13.05
N GLY A 142 20.57 -23.69 14.31
CA GLY A 142 21.78 -22.97 14.70
C GLY A 142 22.75 -23.69 15.64
N ASP A 143 24.00 -23.79 15.17
CA ASP A 143 25.27 -23.91 15.89
C ASP A 143 26.16 -22.63 15.75
N GLY A 144 25.75 -21.67 14.91
CA GLY A 144 26.45 -20.39 14.64
C GLY A 144 26.06 -19.21 15.53
N GLN A 145 26.46 -17.98 15.14
CA GLN A 145 26.11 -16.76 15.89
C GLN A 145 24.69 -16.29 15.58
N GLU A 146 23.84 -16.21 16.61
CA GLU A 146 22.50 -15.60 16.52
C GLU A 146 22.59 -14.13 16.12
N ARG A 147 21.85 -13.76 15.08
CA ARG A 147 21.99 -12.51 14.36
C ARG A 147 20.72 -11.68 14.31
N LEU A 148 19.62 -12.32 13.93
CA LEU A 148 18.31 -11.70 13.83
C LEU A 148 17.31 -12.46 14.72
N ARG A 149 16.31 -11.73 15.21
CA ARG A 149 15.15 -12.26 15.90
C ARG A 149 13.87 -11.79 15.22
N ILE A 150 12.94 -12.71 15.04
CA ILE A 150 11.60 -12.44 14.51
C ILE A 150 10.60 -12.83 15.59
N ASP A 151 9.69 -11.94 15.93
CA ASP A 151 8.58 -12.23 16.84
C ASP A 151 7.32 -12.53 16.02
N GLU A 152 6.60 -13.58 16.36
CA GLU A 152 5.43 -14.05 15.62
C GLU A 152 4.22 -14.21 16.55
N LEU A 153 3.04 -13.89 16.02
CA LEU A 153 1.73 -14.24 16.57
C LEU A 153 1.10 -15.32 15.69
N GLY A 154 0.91 -16.51 16.25
CA GLY A 154 0.01 -17.53 15.73
C GLY A 154 -1.42 -17.26 16.19
N ILE A 155 -2.39 -17.28 15.27
CA ILE A 155 -3.81 -17.21 15.55
C ILE A 155 -4.44 -18.49 14.99
N VAL A 156 -5.16 -19.24 15.80
CA VAL A 156 -5.95 -20.39 15.36
C VAL A 156 -7.41 -20.16 15.74
N LEU A 157 -8.29 -20.28 14.76
CA LEU A 157 -9.74 -20.14 14.88
C LEU A 157 -10.42 -21.46 14.54
N ASP A 158 -11.32 -21.91 15.40
CA ASP A 158 -12.23 -23.02 15.10
C ASP A 158 -13.54 -22.46 14.52
N LEU A 159 -13.79 -22.73 13.25
CA LEU A 159 -14.90 -22.18 12.47
C LEU A 159 -16.01 -23.19 12.20
N LYS A 160 -15.96 -24.35 12.86
CA LYS A 160 -16.93 -25.41 12.63
C LYS A 160 -18.34 -24.97 13.05
N GLU A 161 -19.29 -25.09 12.14
CA GLU A 161 -20.74 -24.86 12.38
C GLU A 161 -21.10 -23.46 12.92
N ILE A 162 -20.24 -22.45 12.74
CA ILE A 162 -20.43 -21.09 13.27
C ILE A 162 -21.72 -20.42 12.78
N GLU A 163 -22.05 -20.54 11.50
CA GLU A 163 -23.29 -19.98 10.95
C GLU A 163 -24.52 -20.68 11.56
N THR A 164 -24.47 -22.00 11.73
CA THR A 164 -25.52 -22.79 12.37
C THR A 164 -25.70 -22.40 13.84
N GLN A 165 -24.58 -22.25 14.58
CA GLN A 165 -24.60 -21.82 15.98
C GLN A 165 -25.23 -20.43 16.12
N PHE A 166 -24.83 -19.48 15.28
CA PHE A 166 -25.36 -18.11 15.32
C PHE A 166 -26.88 -18.07 15.05
N LYS A 167 -27.34 -18.75 13.99
CA LYS A 167 -28.77 -18.84 13.66
C LYS A 167 -29.55 -19.55 14.77
N GLY A 168 -29.03 -20.67 15.30
CA GLY A 168 -29.66 -21.42 16.38
C GLY A 168 -29.83 -20.60 17.67
N ASN A 169 -28.81 -19.82 18.04
CA ASN A 169 -28.88 -18.95 19.22
C ASN A 169 -29.89 -17.81 19.05
N ILE A 170 -30.00 -17.23 17.84
CA ILE A 170 -31.06 -16.25 17.54
C ILE A 170 -32.43 -16.89 17.69
N ILE A 171 -32.63 -18.08 17.10
CA ILE A 171 -33.90 -18.81 17.16
C ILE A 171 -34.28 -19.10 18.61
N GLN A 172 -33.34 -19.57 19.45
CA GLN A 172 -33.59 -19.80 20.86
C GLN A 172 -34.05 -18.51 21.57
N LYS A 173 -33.38 -17.37 21.32
CA LYS A 173 -33.77 -16.08 21.92
C LYS A 173 -35.15 -15.60 21.45
N LEU A 174 -35.52 -15.88 20.20
CA LEU A 174 -36.86 -15.62 19.70
C LEU A 174 -37.89 -16.51 20.40
N THR A 175 -37.63 -17.80 20.52
CA THR A 175 -38.52 -18.74 21.25
C THR A 175 -38.70 -18.36 22.72
N ASP A 176 -37.66 -17.83 23.36
CA ASP A 176 -37.73 -17.43 24.77
C ASP A 176 -38.52 -16.13 25.00
N LYS A 177 -38.70 -15.29 23.97
CA LYS A 177 -39.20 -13.91 24.12
C LYS A 177 -40.39 -13.52 23.27
N CYS A 178 -40.62 -14.20 22.14
CA CYS A 178 -41.72 -13.90 21.23
C CYS A 178 -42.93 -14.73 21.62
N GLU A 179 -44.03 -14.08 22.00
CA GLU A 179 -45.25 -14.74 22.48
C GLU A 179 -46.21 -15.14 21.34
N ASP A 180 -46.07 -14.54 20.16
CA ASP A 180 -46.89 -14.83 18.98
C ASP A 180 -46.30 -16.01 18.17
N GLU A 181 -47.01 -17.14 18.15
CA GLU A 181 -46.57 -18.36 17.48
C GLU A 181 -46.44 -18.21 15.94
N GLU A 182 -47.34 -17.45 15.29
CA GLU A 182 -47.31 -17.27 13.83
C GLU A 182 -46.15 -16.36 13.42
N LEU A 183 -45.96 -15.26 14.16
CA LEU A 183 -44.83 -14.37 14.00
C LEU A 183 -43.49 -15.08 14.25
N LEU A 184 -43.42 -15.90 15.32
CA LEU A 184 -42.23 -16.67 15.67
C LEU A 184 -41.84 -17.61 14.52
N LEU A 185 -42.78 -18.36 13.94
CA LEU A 185 -42.52 -19.25 12.81
C LEU A 185 -41.99 -18.49 11.58
N ASN A 186 -42.61 -17.36 11.23
CA ASN A 186 -42.19 -16.51 10.12
C ASN A 186 -40.77 -15.94 10.32
N LYS A 187 -40.43 -15.54 11.55
CA LYS A 187 -39.09 -15.05 11.89
C LYS A 187 -38.04 -16.16 11.85
N ILE A 188 -38.36 -17.35 12.36
CA ILE A 188 -37.47 -18.52 12.28
C ILE A 188 -37.14 -18.86 10.83
N GLU A 189 -38.13 -18.88 9.94
CA GLU A 189 -37.90 -19.11 8.51
C GLU A 189 -36.99 -18.04 7.91
N SER A 190 -37.27 -16.77 8.24
CA SER A 190 -36.47 -15.62 7.77
C SER A 190 -35.01 -15.68 8.25
N VAL A 191 -34.77 -16.07 9.51
CA VAL A 191 -33.42 -16.25 10.07
C VAL A 191 -32.67 -17.37 9.36
N ASN A 192 -33.33 -18.51 9.11
CA ASN A 192 -32.74 -19.62 8.38
C ASN A 192 -32.31 -19.22 6.95
N GLN A 193 -33.13 -18.41 6.28
CA GLN A 193 -32.87 -17.84 4.95
C GLN A 193 -31.86 -16.67 4.96
N GLY A 194 -31.34 -16.26 6.12
CA GLY A 194 -30.39 -15.15 6.24
C GLY A 194 -30.99 -13.75 6.04
N ARG A 195 -32.33 -13.63 6.08
CA ARG A 195 -33.08 -12.36 5.99
C ARG A 195 -33.02 -11.59 7.32
N LEU A 196 -33.76 -10.48 7.43
CA LEU A 196 -33.79 -9.63 8.64
C LEU A 196 -32.40 -9.15 9.10
N ASN A 197 -31.52 -8.84 8.14
CA ASN A 197 -30.13 -8.40 8.35
C ASN A 197 -29.18 -9.47 8.94
N VAL A 198 -29.61 -10.73 9.10
CA VAL A 198 -28.78 -11.83 9.64
C VAL A 198 -27.52 -12.03 8.81
N GLN A 199 -27.64 -12.08 7.48
CA GLN A 199 -26.48 -12.22 6.59
C GLN A 199 -25.51 -11.03 6.67
N ALA A 200 -26.02 -9.81 6.85
CA ALA A 200 -25.17 -8.63 6.96
C ALA A 200 -24.34 -8.64 8.26
N VAL A 201 -24.93 -9.09 9.37
CA VAL A 201 -24.21 -9.28 10.64
C VAL A 201 -23.14 -10.37 10.52
N ILE A 202 -23.46 -11.52 9.89
CA ILE A 202 -22.45 -12.56 9.59
C ILE A 202 -21.30 -11.99 8.76
N ASN A 203 -21.61 -11.25 7.70
CA ASN A 203 -20.60 -10.64 6.83
C ASN A 203 -19.75 -9.60 7.60
N LEU A 204 -20.34 -8.85 8.52
CA LEU A 204 -19.62 -7.92 9.39
C LEU A 204 -18.62 -8.65 10.28
N ILE A 205 -19.06 -9.72 10.96
CA ILE A 205 -18.17 -10.55 11.80
C ILE A 205 -17.05 -11.13 10.94
N ASN A 206 -17.40 -11.68 9.77
CA ASN A 206 -16.44 -12.24 8.83
C ASN A 206 -15.35 -11.22 8.44
N ASN A 207 -15.72 -9.97 8.18
CA ASN A 207 -14.83 -8.98 7.58
C ASN A 207 -14.03 -8.16 8.61
N GLU A 208 -14.53 -7.98 9.83
CA GLU A 208 -13.95 -7.03 10.80
C GLU A 208 -13.32 -7.72 12.03
N SER A 209 -13.59 -9.02 12.26
CA SER A 209 -13.13 -9.71 13.48
C SER A 209 -11.62 -9.91 13.53
N LEU A 210 -10.97 -10.21 12.39
CA LEU A 210 -9.52 -10.42 12.35
C LEU A 210 -8.75 -9.18 12.84
N ALA A 211 -9.23 -7.98 12.51
CA ALA A 211 -8.61 -6.73 12.95
C ALA A 211 -8.66 -6.59 14.48
N ARG A 212 -9.74 -7.06 15.12
CA ARG A 212 -9.90 -7.07 16.58
C ARG A 212 -9.01 -8.10 17.25
N ILE A 213 -8.91 -9.30 16.68
CA ILE A 213 -8.03 -10.35 17.18
C ILE A 213 -6.56 -9.88 17.12
N LYS A 214 -6.16 -9.25 16.00
CA LYS A 214 -4.84 -8.62 15.85
C LYS A 214 -4.59 -7.54 16.90
N ARG A 215 -5.61 -6.73 17.22
CA ARG A 215 -5.53 -5.71 18.28
C ARG A 215 -5.32 -6.33 19.66
N THR A 216 -5.99 -7.44 19.97
CA THR A 216 -5.78 -8.20 21.21
C THR A 216 -4.36 -8.78 21.27
N GLY A 217 -3.92 -9.45 20.20
CA GLY A 217 -2.54 -9.94 20.10
C GLY A 217 -1.49 -8.84 20.26
N ALA A 218 -1.78 -7.61 19.81
CA ALA A 218 -0.86 -6.48 19.91
C ALA A 218 -0.60 -6.02 21.36
N TYR A 219 -1.58 -6.09 22.27
CA TYR A 219 -1.32 -5.78 23.69
C TYR A 219 -0.84 -7.01 24.47
N LEU A 220 -1.25 -8.23 24.10
CA LEU A 220 -0.68 -9.47 24.68
C LEU A 220 0.81 -9.60 24.36
N TYR A 221 1.26 -9.08 23.22
CA TYR A 221 2.68 -8.99 22.90
C TYR A 221 3.47 -8.12 23.89
N LEU A 222 2.84 -7.10 24.50
CA LEU A 222 3.50 -6.31 25.55
C LEU A 222 3.74 -7.15 26.81
N ASP A 223 2.74 -7.95 27.20
CA ASP A 223 2.85 -8.90 28.31
C ASP A 223 3.97 -9.91 28.05
N TYR A 224 3.99 -10.51 26.86
CA TYR A 224 5.06 -11.41 26.40
C TYR A 224 6.45 -10.78 26.45
N ILE A 225 6.61 -9.54 26.00
CA ILE A 225 7.92 -8.87 26.07
C ILE A 225 8.32 -8.60 27.52
N LEU A 226 7.38 -8.25 28.40
CA LEU A 226 7.66 -7.92 29.81
C LEU A 226 7.91 -9.15 30.69
N SER A 227 7.30 -10.30 30.39
CA SER A 227 7.48 -11.53 31.16
C SER A 227 8.95 -11.96 31.25
N ASN A 228 9.75 -11.58 30.25
CA ASN A 228 11.18 -11.84 30.13
C ASN A 228 12.08 -10.84 30.88
N TYR A 229 11.50 -9.83 31.56
CA TYR A 229 12.27 -8.88 32.36
C TYR A 229 12.54 -9.40 33.77
N LYS A 230 13.82 -9.55 34.14
CA LYS A 230 14.23 -10.18 35.41
C LYS A 230 14.08 -9.26 36.64
N ASP A 231 14.33 -7.96 36.50
CA ASP A 231 14.33 -7.02 37.63
C ASP A 231 12.92 -6.49 37.95
N LYS A 232 12.07 -7.35 38.53
CA LYS A 232 10.67 -7.01 38.83
C LYS A 232 10.50 -5.88 39.87
N LYS A 233 11.58 -5.47 40.57
CA LYS A 233 11.57 -4.36 41.55
C LYS A 233 11.80 -2.99 40.90
N ASN A 234 12.18 -2.95 39.63
CA ASN A 234 12.44 -1.72 38.92
C ASN A 234 11.18 -0.83 38.81
N TYR A 235 11.29 0.44 39.19
CA TYR A 235 10.17 1.40 39.13
C TYR A 235 9.59 1.54 37.71
N ALA A 236 10.45 1.62 36.68
CA ALA A 236 10.02 1.72 35.29
C ALA A 236 9.33 0.44 34.80
N TYR A 237 9.75 -0.73 35.32
CA TYR A 237 9.07 -1.99 35.05
C TYR A 237 7.67 -1.99 35.66
N ARG A 238 7.50 -1.53 36.91
CA ARG A 238 6.18 -1.41 37.55
C ARG A 238 5.23 -0.52 36.73
N ILE A 239 5.73 0.62 36.26
CA ILE A 239 4.98 1.50 35.34
C ILE A 239 4.55 0.75 34.07
N ALA A 240 5.47 0.01 33.43
CA ALA A 240 5.18 -0.72 32.21
C ALA A 240 4.14 -1.85 32.44
N VAL A 241 4.23 -2.56 33.57
CA VAL A 241 3.24 -3.58 33.97
C VAL A 241 1.87 -2.94 34.17
N ASN A 242 1.80 -1.82 34.89
CA ASN A 242 0.53 -1.11 35.08
C ASN A 242 -0.05 -0.66 33.74
N TYR A 243 0.78 -0.19 32.81
CA TYR A 243 0.36 0.17 31.46
C TYR A 243 -0.25 -1.02 30.69
N VAL A 244 0.36 -2.20 30.77
CA VAL A 244 -0.18 -3.42 30.14
C VAL A 244 -1.51 -3.83 30.75
N LYS A 245 -1.65 -3.80 32.08
CA LYS A 245 -2.91 -4.10 32.78
C LYS A 245 -4.06 -3.16 32.39
N ARG A 246 -3.77 -1.92 31.93
CA ARG A 246 -4.81 -0.98 31.47
C ARG A 246 -5.57 -1.49 30.26
N PHE A 247 -4.99 -2.34 29.41
CA PHE A 247 -5.69 -2.88 28.24
C PHE A 247 -6.85 -3.80 28.63
N GLU A 248 -6.64 -4.69 29.59
CA GLU A 248 -7.71 -5.56 30.12
C GLU A 248 -8.81 -4.74 30.80
N GLN A 249 -8.43 -3.74 31.60
CA GLN A 249 -9.39 -2.81 32.21
C GLN A 249 -10.17 -2.01 31.18
N LEU A 250 -9.52 -1.61 30.08
CA LEU A 250 -10.15 -0.90 28.99
C LEU A 250 -11.18 -1.79 28.28
N ASP A 251 -10.80 -3.01 27.90
CA ASP A 251 -11.72 -3.95 27.24
C ASP A 251 -12.91 -4.28 28.17
N ALA A 252 -12.68 -4.54 29.45
CA ALA A 252 -13.74 -4.75 30.44
C ALA A 252 -14.67 -3.54 30.59
N TYR A 253 -14.11 -2.32 30.60
CA TYR A 253 -14.88 -1.08 30.69
C TYR A 253 -15.75 -0.86 29.44
N LEU A 254 -15.19 -1.05 28.25
CA LEU A 254 -15.94 -0.90 26.99
C LEU A 254 -17.06 -1.93 26.89
N ASN A 255 -16.80 -3.18 27.26
CA ASN A 255 -17.84 -4.22 27.31
C ASN A 255 -18.96 -3.86 28.29
N LYS A 256 -18.61 -3.39 29.50
CA LYS A 256 -19.59 -2.91 30.49
C LYS A 256 -20.44 -1.76 29.94
N LEU A 257 -19.86 -0.84 29.18
CA LEU A 257 -20.62 0.27 28.59
C LEU A 257 -21.68 -0.20 27.59
N THR A 258 -21.46 -1.33 26.90
CA THR A 258 -22.43 -1.88 25.93
C THR A 258 -23.66 -2.49 26.58
N THR A 259 -23.57 -2.86 27.86
CA THR A 259 -24.70 -3.40 28.65
C THR A 259 -25.43 -2.33 29.43
N LEU A 260 -24.97 -1.07 29.40
CA LEU A 260 -25.56 0.06 30.10
C LEU A 260 -26.37 0.93 29.12
N PRO A 261 -27.25 1.82 29.64
CA PRO A 261 -27.94 2.79 28.79
C PRO A 261 -26.96 3.61 27.96
N GLU A 262 -27.28 3.84 26.68
CA GLU A 262 -26.36 4.46 25.72
C GLU A 262 -25.82 5.82 26.19
N SER A 263 -26.60 6.56 26.97
CA SER A 263 -26.21 7.85 27.58
C SER A 263 -24.92 7.80 28.42
N LYS A 264 -24.53 6.61 28.92
CA LYS A 264 -23.26 6.40 29.64
C LYS A 264 -22.05 6.38 28.71
N SER A 265 -22.22 5.94 27.46
CA SER A 265 -21.17 5.88 26.44
C SER A 265 -21.00 7.17 25.63
N LEU A 266 -21.98 8.10 25.72
CA LEU A 266 -21.97 9.36 24.99
C LEU A 266 -21.06 10.43 25.63
N VAL A 267 -20.32 11.12 24.77
CA VAL A 267 -19.52 12.31 25.06
C VAL A 267 -20.01 13.46 24.19
N TYR A 268 -20.21 14.63 24.79
CA TYR A 268 -20.72 15.81 24.09
C TYR A 268 -19.57 16.79 23.78
N ILE A 269 -19.46 17.21 22.53
CA ILE A 269 -18.47 18.19 22.05
C ILE A 269 -19.22 19.23 21.22
N GLY A 270 -19.33 20.45 21.75
CA GLY A 270 -20.20 21.47 21.17
C GLY A 270 -21.67 21.01 21.16
N ALA A 271 -22.30 21.03 19.99
CA ALA A 271 -23.67 20.56 19.78
C ALA A 271 -23.76 19.07 19.41
N ASN A 272 -22.63 18.40 19.17
CA ASN A 272 -22.59 17.02 18.70
C ASN A 272 -22.36 16.04 19.84
N SER A 273 -22.87 14.82 19.70
CA SER A 273 -22.60 13.69 20.60
C SER A 273 -21.86 12.60 19.86
N TYR A 274 -20.98 11.91 20.58
CA TYR A 274 -20.17 10.82 20.05
C TYR A 274 -20.17 9.64 21.02
N ASN A 275 -20.40 8.44 20.50
CA ASN A 275 -20.36 7.21 21.29
C ASN A 275 -18.93 6.65 21.33
N ILE A 276 -18.37 6.53 22.54
CA ILE A 276 -16.97 6.07 22.69
C ILE A 276 -16.78 4.60 22.28
N CYS A 277 -17.81 3.76 22.47
CA CYS A 277 -17.75 2.36 22.06
C CYS A 277 -17.71 2.24 20.55
N ASP A 278 -18.49 3.05 19.82
CA ASP A 278 -18.45 3.07 18.35
C ASP A 278 -17.07 3.54 17.85
N ILE A 279 -16.50 4.59 18.45
CA ILE A 279 -15.17 5.11 18.08
C ILE A 279 -14.05 4.09 18.30
N LEU A 280 -14.12 3.30 19.36
CA LEU A 280 -13.10 2.32 19.75
C LEU A 280 -13.37 0.89 19.27
N SER A 281 -14.52 0.68 18.62
CA SER A 281 -14.88 -0.59 17.99
C SER A 281 -13.99 -0.94 16.78
N ASP A 282 -13.30 0.07 16.22
CA ASP A 282 -12.36 -0.06 15.11
C ASP A 282 -11.12 -0.89 15.54
N GLY A 283 -10.72 -1.88 14.72
CA GLY A 283 -9.53 -2.68 14.97
C GLY A 283 -8.22 -1.87 14.99
N GLN A 284 -8.21 -0.68 14.39
CA GLN A 284 -7.08 0.26 14.36
C GLN A 284 -7.18 1.37 15.43
N ALA A 285 -8.17 1.32 16.32
CA ALA A 285 -8.41 2.36 17.33
C ALA A 285 -7.17 2.67 18.18
N PHE A 286 -6.35 1.67 18.50
CA PHE A 286 -5.19 1.81 19.40
C PHE A 286 -3.94 2.39 18.74
N ASN A 287 -3.97 2.71 17.45
CA ASN A 287 -2.83 3.30 16.74
C ASN A 287 -2.36 4.66 17.31
N ALA A 288 -3.22 5.36 18.06
CA ALA A 288 -2.86 6.59 18.75
C ALA A 288 -1.87 6.35 19.91
N LEU A 289 -1.82 5.16 20.49
CA LEU A 289 -1.01 4.88 21.67
C LEU A 289 0.51 4.95 21.37
N PRO A 290 1.33 5.50 22.27
CA PRO A 290 2.77 5.63 22.05
C PRO A 290 3.52 4.29 22.17
N PHE A 291 2.99 3.33 22.95
CA PHE A 291 3.58 2.01 23.19
C PHE A 291 2.54 0.92 22.94
N ILE A 292 2.72 0.13 21.88
CA ILE A 292 1.85 -1.01 21.59
C ILE A 292 2.56 -1.95 20.61
N GLY A 293 2.23 -3.24 20.66
CA GLY A 293 2.57 -4.15 19.58
C GLY A 293 1.91 -3.75 18.26
N GLN A 294 2.48 -4.19 17.16
CA GLN A 294 1.91 -3.99 15.83
C GLN A 294 2.08 -5.27 15.03
N ALA A 295 0.99 -5.71 14.39
CA ALA A 295 1.06 -6.65 13.28
C ALA A 295 1.82 -5.97 12.12
N ASP A 296 2.91 -6.59 11.69
CA ASP A 296 3.87 -6.00 10.76
C ASP A 296 3.91 -6.70 9.40
N GLY A 297 3.12 -7.77 9.22
CA GLY A 297 2.97 -8.54 7.97
C GLY A 297 2.31 -9.90 8.25
N VAL A 298 1.53 -10.44 7.30
CA VAL A 298 0.99 -11.80 7.40
C VAL A 298 1.98 -12.77 6.78
N LEU A 299 2.64 -13.58 7.59
CA LEU A 299 3.64 -14.55 7.11
C LEU A 299 2.97 -15.78 6.50
N LEU A 300 1.77 -16.11 6.98
CA LEU A 300 1.00 -17.25 6.52
C LEU A 300 -0.50 -17.10 6.82
N GLU A 301 -1.31 -17.63 5.91
CA GLU A 301 -2.73 -17.90 6.11
C GLU A 301 -3.03 -19.32 5.59
N ASP A 302 -3.59 -20.17 6.45
CA ASP A 302 -4.20 -21.44 6.06
C ASP A 302 -5.70 -21.24 5.89
N LYS A 303 -6.25 -21.71 4.77
CA LYS A 303 -7.65 -21.56 4.36
C LYS A 303 -8.45 -22.86 4.48
N SER A 304 -8.04 -23.76 5.35
CA SER A 304 -8.80 -24.97 5.65
C SER A 304 -10.25 -24.62 6.10
N PRO A 305 -11.28 -25.41 5.72
CA PRO A 305 -12.69 -25.02 5.92
C PRO A 305 -13.10 -24.82 7.38
N ASP A 306 -12.65 -25.71 8.27
CA ASP A 306 -13.09 -25.74 9.67
C ASP A 306 -12.10 -25.05 10.62
N ILE A 307 -10.83 -24.90 10.22
CA ILE A 307 -9.80 -24.30 11.06
C ILE A 307 -9.07 -23.25 10.25
N LYS A 308 -9.03 -22.02 10.75
CA LYS A 308 -8.28 -20.94 10.13
C LYS A 308 -7.06 -20.58 10.96
N THR A 309 -5.90 -20.63 10.33
CA THR A 309 -4.62 -20.30 10.98
C THR A 309 -3.96 -19.11 10.33
N PHE A 310 -3.53 -18.14 11.13
CA PHE A 310 -2.68 -17.03 10.69
C PHE A 310 -1.35 -17.07 11.44
N LYS A 311 -0.25 -16.78 10.73
CA LYS A 311 1.02 -16.39 11.36
C LYS A 311 1.34 -14.97 10.97
N ILE A 312 1.57 -14.12 11.97
CA ILE A 312 1.73 -12.67 11.79
C ILE A 312 3.05 -12.25 12.43
N ALA A 313 3.87 -11.51 11.69
CA ALA A 313 5.06 -10.90 12.26
C ALA A 313 4.67 -9.76 13.22
N LEU A 314 5.35 -9.66 14.35
CA LEU A 314 5.14 -8.64 15.37
C LEU A 314 6.30 -7.67 15.44
N ARG A 315 5.99 -6.40 15.72
CA ARG A 315 6.97 -5.39 16.12
C ARG A 315 6.41 -4.47 17.19
N MET A 316 7.29 -3.74 17.87
CA MET A 316 6.91 -2.74 18.86
C MET A 316 6.88 -1.32 18.30
N LYS A 317 5.79 -0.58 18.54
CA LYS A 317 5.78 0.88 18.50
C LYS A 317 6.38 1.42 19.81
N LEU A 318 7.49 2.17 19.72
CA LEU A 318 8.29 2.61 20.88
C LEU A 318 8.37 4.13 21.01
N ASN A 319 7.23 4.82 20.90
CA ASN A 319 7.13 6.27 20.97
C ASN A 319 8.19 6.98 20.09
N GLY A 320 8.32 6.52 18.84
CA GLY A 320 9.26 7.07 17.86
C GLY A 320 8.72 8.32 17.17
N ALA A 321 9.57 8.96 16.37
CA ALA A 321 9.22 10.16 15.60
C ALA A 321 8.13 9.88 14.56
N VAL A 322 7.28 10.89 14.31
CA VAL A 322 6.20 10.83 13.31
C VAL A 322 6.66 11.57 12.05
N GLN A 323 6.91 10.81 10.97
CA GLN A 323 7.58 11.32 9.77
C GLN A 323 6.81 12.39 9.02
N THR A 324 5.48 12.26 8.96
CA THR A 324 4.58 13.14 8.20
C THR A 324 4.44 14.53 8.80
N ALA A 325 4.74 14.69 10.09
CA ALA A 325 4.45 15.92 10.84
C ALA A 325 5.68 16.48 11.59
N ASN A 326 6.89 15.93 11.35
CA ASN A 326 8.15 16.38 11.94
C ASN A 326 8.19 16.43 13.49
N PHE A 327 7.39 15.62 14.17
CA PHE A 327 7.44 15.47 15.63
C PHE A 327 8.47 14.44 16.08
N ASN A 328 9.12 14.68 17.23
CA ASN A 328 10.18 13.82 17.75
C ASN A 328 9.63 12.54 18.39
N SER A 329 8.37 12.54 18.83
CA SER A 329 7.71 11.37 19.39
C SER A 329 6.23 11.27 19.01
N SER A 330 5.69 10.03 19.04
CA SER A 330 4.26 9.76 18.83
C SER A 330 3.41 10.42 19.89
N LEU A 331 3.88 10.50 21.15
CA LEU A 331 3.16 11.15 22.23
C LEU A 331 2.99 12.65 21.96
N GLU A 332 4.08 13.34 21.60
CA GLU A 332 4.02 14.78 21.26
C GLU A 332 3.08 15.06 20.10
N TYR A 333 3.16 14.24 19.05
CA TYR A 333 2.25 14.36 17.90
C TYR A 333 0.78 14.25 18.33
N GLN A 334 0.45 13.27 19.17
CA GLN A 334 -0.93 13.05 19.60
C GLN A 334 -1.41 14.14 20.57
N LEU A 335 -0.55 14.62 21.46
CA LEU A 335 -0.87 15.76 22.35
C LEU A 335 -1.13 17.05 21.57
N ASN A 336 -0.38 17.28 20.48
CA ASN A 336 -0.64 18.40 19.58
C ASN A 336 -1.95 18.20 18.80
N MET A 337 -2.18 16.99 18.26
CA MET A 337 -3.39 16.65 17.50
C MET A 337 -4.68 16.82 18.32
N ILE A 338 -4.70 16.42 19.60
CA ILE A 338 -5.90 16.60 20.45
C ILE A 338 -6.17 18.08 20.77
N ASN A 339 -5.12 18.90 20.85
CA ASN A 339 -5.23 20.31 21.21
C ASN A 339 -5.72 21.19 20.06
N ASP A 340 -5.46 20.78 18.81
CA ASP A 340 -5.88 21.50 17.61
C ASP A 340 -7.28 21.05 17.15
N SER A 341 -8.25 21.97 17.22
CA SER A 341 -9.66 21.73 16.87
C SER A 341 -9.88 21.42 15.39
N GLN A 342 -8.94 21.72 14.50
CA GLN A 342 -9.05 21.42 13.07
C GLN A 342 -8.92 19.92 12.75
N ASN A 343 -8.42 19.11 13.70
CA ASN A 343 -8.21 17.67 13.48
C ASN A 343 -9.48 16.81 13.53
N GLY A 344 -10.65 17.42 13.76
CA GLY A 344 -11.94 16.74 13.83
C GLY A 344 -12.19 16.03 15.17
N ASP A 345 -13.42 16.13 15.67
CA ASP A 345 -13.78 15.70 17.02
C ASP A 345 -13.57 14.21 17.29
N VAL A 346 -13.92 13.32 16.35
CA VAL A 346 -13.76 11.87 16.53
C VAL A 346 -12.31 11.49 16.76
N LYS A 347 -11.37 12.05 15.97
CA LYS A 347 -9.94 11.78 16.12
C LYS A 347 -9.44 12.31 17.46
N ARG A 348 -9.81 13.54 17.80
CA ARG A 348 -9.43 14.20 19.07
C ARG A 348 -9.94 13.41 20.28
N LEU A 349 -11.21 13.03 20.29
CA LEU A 349 -11.84 12.26 21.36
C LEU A 349 -11.18 10.88 21.52
N ARG A 350 -10.95 10.16 20.42
CA ARG A 350 -10.26 8.86 20.42
C ARG A 350 -8.89 8.96 21.10
N ALA A 351 -8.04 9.88 20.63
CA ALA A 351 -6.69 10.04 21.17
C ALA A 351 -6.72 10.56 22.62
N PHE A 352 -7.59 11.51 22.94
CA PHE A 352 -7.73 12.03 24.31
C PHE A 352 -8.13 10.94 25.30
N PHE A 353 -9.19 10.19 25.00
CA PHE A 353 -9.66 9.09 25.83
C PHE A 353 -8.55 8.05 26.05
N LEU A 354 -7.93 7.57 24.97
CA LEU A 354 -6.89 6.54 25.04
C LEU A 354 -5.66 7.01 25.82
N LEU A 355 -5.16 8.22 25.56
CA LEU A 355 -3.99 8.73 26.29
C LEU A 355 -4.29 8.94 27.77
N MET A 356 -5.47 9.47 28.10
CA MET A 356 -5.89 9.68 29.48
C MET A 356 -6.04 8.34 30.22
N PHE A 357 -6.77 7.39 29.63
CA PHE A 357 -7.03 6.08 30.25
C PHE A 357 -5.73 5.28 30.45
N MET A 358 -4.81 5.35 29.48
CA MET A 358 -3.62 4.52 29.46
C MET A 358 -2.41 5.14 30.18
N LEU A 359 -2.27 6.46 30.26
CA LEU A 359 -1.03 7.10 30.75
C LEU A 359 -1.16 7.82 32.10
N THR A 360 -2.38 7.99 32.62
CA THR A 360 -2.60 8.70 33.89
C THR A 360 -2.26 7.82 35.08
N SER A 361 -1.51 8.36 36.04
CA SER A 361 -1.20 7.74 37.35
C SER A 361 -0.66 6.31 37.28
N LEU A 362 0.19 6.00 36.28
CA LEU A 362 0.80 4.67 36.11
C LEU A 362 1.71 4.25 37.27
N ASP A 363 2.10 5.18 38.12
CA ASP A 363 2.85 4.93 39.35
C ASP A 363 1.97 4.46 40.52
N ASN A 364 0.64 4.48 40.39
CA ASN A 364 -0.30 3.98 41.39
C ASN A 364 -0.96 2.67 40.94
N ASP A 365 -0.59 1.57 41.61
CA ASP A 365 -1.05 0.21 41.30
C ASP A 365 -2.57 0.02 41.53
N ASN A 366 -3.19 0.86 42.37
CA ASN A 366 -4.62 0.80 42.72
C ASN A 366 -5.47 1.84 41.96
N TYR A 367 -4.89 2.59 41.02
CA TYR A 367 -5.64 3.59 40.27
C TYR A 367 -6.65 2.92 39.33
N ASP A 368 -7.90 3.39 39.33
CA ASP A 368 -8.96 2.94 38.41
C ASP A 368 -9.21 4.02 37.33
N PRO A 369 -8.90 3.73 36.05
CA PRO A 369 -9.01 4.70 34.97
C PRO A 369 -10.46 4.83 34.48
N ALA A 370 -11.29 3.80 34.66
CA ALA A 370 -12.71 3.81 34.31
C ALA A 370 -13.48 4.77 35.24
N LEU A 371 -13.24 4.66 36.56
CA LEU A 371 -13.83 5.58 37.54
C LEU A 371 -13.42 7.04 37.27
N MET A 372 -12.17 7.27 36.88
CA MET A 372 -11.71 8.62 36.52
C MET A 372 -12.42 9.12 35.26
N TRP A 373 -12.53 8.28 34.23
CA TRP A 373 -13.21 8.65 33.00
C TRP A 373 -14.68 9.00 33.23
N ASP A 374 -15.41 8.21 34.02
CA ASP A 374 -16.81 8.49 34.34
C ASP A 374 -16.96 9.88 34.97
N LYS A 375 -16.12 10.20 35.97
CA LYS A 375 -16.08 11.53 36.61
C LYS A 375 -15.72 12.65 35.63
N LEU A 376 -14.82 12.38 34.69
CA LEU A 376 -14.39 13.35 33.68
C LEU A 376 -15.47 13.59 32.64
N ASN A 377 -16.15 12.54 32.17
CA ASN A 377 -17.25 12.64 31.22
C ASN A 377 -18.43 13.41 31.85
N ASP A 378 -18.76 13.15 33.12
CA ASP A 378 -19.75 13.92 33.86
C ASP A 378 -19.37 15.39 34.00
N ARG A 379 -18.07 15.69 34.19
CA ARG A 379 -17.56 17.07 34.22
C ARG A 379 -17.67 17.73 32.84
N ILE A 380 -17.30 17.03 31.76
CA ILE A 380 -17.43 17.54 30.38
C ILE A 380 -18.88 17.90 30.09
N LYS A 381 -19.84 17.05 30.51
CA LYS A 381 -21.28 17.31 30.39
C LYS A 381 -21.71 18.56 31.17
N LYS A 382 -21.22 18.73 32.41
CA LYS A 382 -21.53 19.90 33.27
C LYS A 382 -20.92 21.21 32.76
N ASP A 383 -19.71 21.16 32.19
CA ASP A 383 -18.97 22.32 31.68
C ASP A 383 -19.53 22.85 30.34
N GLY A 384 -20.55 22.19 29.78
CA GLY A 384 -21.29 22.66 28.60
C GLY A 384 -20.48 22.62 27.28
N PRO A 385 -20.81 23.47 26.28
CA PRO A 385 -20.25 23.38 24.92
C PRO A 385 -18.72 23.43 24.83
N ASN A 386 -18.06 24.09 25.81
CA ASN A 386 -16.61 24.22 25.88
C ASN A 386 -15.93 23.21 26.81
N GLY A 387 -16.70 22.34 27.48
CA GLY A 387 -16.21 21.41 28.49
C GLY A 387 -15.14 20.46 27.96
N PHE A 388 -15.32 19.93 26.76
CA PHE A 388 -14.33 19.04 26.14
C PHE A 388 -12.98 19.76 25.93
N ASN A 389 -12.98 20.91 25.25
CA ASN A 389 -11.77 21.67 24.95
C ASN A 389 -11.03 22.11 26.23
N ALA A 390 -11.76 22.54 27.26
CA ALA A 390 -11.16 22.93 28.53
C ALA A 390 -10.46 21.76 29.23
N ASN A 391 -11.07 20.57 29.23
CA ASN A 391 -10.49 19.39 29.87
C ASN A 391 -9.33 18.79 29.03
N VAL A 392 -9.39 18.86 27.70
CA VAL A 392 -8.24 18.55 26.84
C VAL A 392 -7.06 19.46 27.15
N ALA A 393 -7.27 20.78 27.22
CA ALA A 393 -6.21 21.74 27.53
C ALA A 393 -5.58 21.47 28.91
N ARG A 394 -6.40 21.18 29.93
CA ARG A 394 -5.92 20.79 31.28
C ARG A 394 -5.08 19.52 31.24
N PHE A 395 -5.49 18.51 30.48
CA PHE A 395 -4.74 17.26 30.33
C PHE A 395 -3.42 17.46 29.59
N VAL A 396 -3.41 18.22 28.50
CA VAL A 396 -2.19 18.56 27.75
C VAL A 396 -1.21 19.34 28.64
N ASP A 397 -1.71 20.33 29.39
CA ASP A 397 -0.90 21.08 30.35
C ASP A 397 -0.33 20.17 31.45
N HIS A 398 -1.13 19.25 31.99
CA HIS A 398 -0.66 18.23 32.94
C HIS A 398 0.43 17.33 32.34
N CYS A 399 0.27 16.90 31.08
CA CYS A 399 1.28 16.10 30.37
C CYS A 399 2.62 16.86 30.22
N ASN A 400 2.54 18.14 29.84
CA ASN A 400 3.71 19.00 29.62
C ASN A 400 4.43 19.36 30.94
N LYS A 401 3.70 19.45 32.05
CA LYS A 401 4.20 20.04 33.31
C LYS A 401 5.13 19.19 34.19
N LYS A 402 5.39 17.88 33.93
CA LYS A 402 6.66 17.16 34.28
C LYS A 402 6.63 15.61 34.34
N ASN A 403 5.49 14.92 34.38
CA ASN A 403 5.52 13.46 34.68
C ASN A 403 5.35 12.53 33.46
N ILE A 404 4.42 12.79 32.54
CA ILE A 404 4.07 11.81 31.50
C ILE A 404 5.21 11.60 30.48
N HIS A 405 5.96 12.65 30.11
CA HIS A 405 7.13 12.50 29.25
C HIS A 405 8.24 11.66 29.88
N LYS A 406 8.44 11.79 31.21
CA LYS A 406 9.39 10.96 31.96
C LYS A 406 8.91 9.51 32.03
N THR A 407 7.64 9.30 32.38
CA THR A 407 6.99 7.98 32.39
C THR A 407 7.12 7.29 31.03
N ALA A 408 6.86 8.01 29.93
CA ALA A 408 7.05 7.50 28.57
C ALA A 408 8.52 7.16 28.28
N ALA A 409 9.47 8.00 28.69
CA ALA A 409 10.89 7.71 28.52
C ALA A 409 11.33 6.47 29.31
N ASP A 410 10.81 6.28 30.52
CA ASP A 410 11.11 5.12 31.37
C ASP A 410 10.49 3.83 30.82
N MET A 411 9.24 3.85 30.37
CA MET A 411 8.64 2.73 29.62
C MET A 411 9.42 2.38 28.36
N LYS A 412 9.84 3.40 27.59
CA LYS A 412 10.65 3.20 26.39
C LYS A 412 11.94 2.46 26.69
N LYS A 413 12.63 2.76 27.81
CA LYS A 413 13.85 2.06 28.22
C LYS A 413 13.57 0.58 28.50
N ILE A 414 12.53 0.26 29.26
CA ILE A 414 12.16 -1.11 29.61
C ILE A 414 11.81 -1.92 28.36
N PHE A 415 10.86 -1.44 27.54
CA PHE A 415 10.49 -2.16 26.32
C PHE A 415 11.68 -2.29 25.36
N THR A 416 12.51 -1.26 25.22
CA THR A 416 13.72 -1.33 24.38
C THR A 416 14.72 -2.37 24.89
N PHE A 417 14.86 -2.51 26.21
CA PHE A 417 15.70 -3.55 26.80
C PHE A 417 15.16 -4.95 26.50
N CYS A 418 13.86 -5.17 26.69
CA CYS A 418 13.25 -6.47 26.48
C CYS A 418 13.28 -6.92 25.01
N ILE A 419 13.01 -6.04 24.04
CA ILE A 419 13.06 -6.42 22.61
C ILE A 419 14.47 -6.78 22.12
N LYS A 420 15.51 -6.39 22.85
CA LYS A 420 16.91 -6.70 22.52
C LYS A 420 17.38 -8.04 23.09
N GLN A 421 16.55 -8.71 23.87
CA GLN A 421 16.89 -10.05 24.35
C GLN A 421 16.92 -11.02 23.17
N LYS A 422 17.86 -11.96 23.22
CA LYS A 422 18.00 -13.08 22.28
C LYS A 422 16.76 -13.97 22.33
N ALA A 423 16.32 -14.51 21.19
CA ALA A 423 15.11 -15.34 21.18
C ALA A 423 15.33 -16.66 21.95
N SER A 424 16.56 -17.17 21.99
CA SER A 424 16.93 -18.35 22.79
C SER A 424 16.67 -18.19 24.30
N GLY A 425 16.52 -16.96 24.79
CA GLY A 425 16.24 -16.66 26.19
C GLY A 425 14.77 -16.37 26.50
N VAL A 426 13.88 -16.55 25.52
CA VAL A 426 12.46 -16.21 25.62
C VAL A 426 11.60 -17.45 25.36
N GLU A 427 10.71 -17.75 26.30
CA GLU A 427 9.77 -18.87 26.17
C GLU A 427 8.51 -18.45 25.41
N LYS A 428 7.97 -19.39 24.62
CA LYS A 428 6.66 -19.26 23.97
C LYS A 428 5.55 -19.06 25.01
N GLN A 429 4.57 -18.23 24.69
CA GLN A 429 3.37 -18.05 25.51
C GLN A 429 2.11 -18.32 24.68
N SER A 430 1.13 -18.96 25.32
CA SER A 430 -0.17 -19.29 24.71
C SER A 430 -1.28 -18.64 25.52
N TYR A 431 -2.22 -18.01 24.82
CA TYR A 431 -3.38 -17.33 25.38
C TYR A 431 -4.64 -17.88 24.72
N VAL A 432 -5.60 -18.33 25.53
CA VAL A 432 -6.92 -18.76 25.06
C VAL A 432 -7.88 -17.59 25.20
N ARG A 433 -8.62 -17.29 24.13
CA ARG A 433 -9.62 -16.21 24.06
C ARG A 433 -10.85 -16.70 23.33
N ASN A 434 -11.93 -15.95 23.44
CA ASN A 434 -13.16 -16.16 22.68
C ASN A 434 -13.53 -14.88 21.93
N LEU A 435 -13.81 -14.97 20.63
CA LEU A 435 -14.49 -13.92 19.89
C LEU A 435 -15.99 -14.07 20.16
N VAL A 436 -16.57 -13.09 20.85
CA VAL A 436 -17.95 -13.12 21.30
C VAL A 436 -18.75 -12.05 20.57
N LEU A 437 -19.94 -12.40 20.08
CA LEU A 437 -20.99 -11.44 19.73
C LEU A 437 -22.05 -11.47 20.84
N TYR A 438 -22.23 -10.36 21.54
CA TYR A 438 -23.21 -10.24 22.62
C TYR A 438 -24.64 -10.12 22.06
N ASP A 439 -25.62 -10.63 22.82
CA ASP A 439 -27.05 -10.59 22.45
C ASP A 439 -27.69 -9.21 22.56
N GLY A 440 -27.02 -8.24 23.19
CA GLY A 440 -27.43 -6.83 23.21
C GLY A 440 -27.51 -6.13 21.83
N ILE A 441 -27.10 -6.82 20.77
CA ILE A 441 -27.33 -6.42 19.37
C ILE A 441 -28.79 -6.61 18.92
N LEU A 442 -29.53 -7.53 19.55
CA LEU A 442 -30.94 -7.78 19.26
C LEU A 442 -31.80 -6.61 19.67
N ASP A 443 -32.90 -6.39 18.97
CA ASP A 443 -33.90 -5.40 19.37
C ASP A 443 -34.46 -5.71 20.76
N ASP A 444 -34.83 -4.67 21.50
CA ASP A 444 -35.45 -4.82 22.82
C ASP A 444 -36.88 -5.37 22.68
N ASP A 445 -37.56 -5.05 21.56
CA ASP A 445 -38.87 -5.60 21.17
C ASP A 445 -38.71 -6.61 20.02
N LEU A 446 -38.76 -7.89 20.37
CA LEU A 446 -38.68 -9.00 19.41
C LEU A 446 -40.05 -9.38 18.82
N ASP A 447 -41.14 -8.68 19.16
CA ASP A 447 -42.47 -8.91 18.58
C ASP A 447 -42.76 -7.99 17.37
N SER A 448 -41.84 -7.09 17.01
CA SER A 448 -41.93 -6.29 15.78
C SER A 448 -41.69 -7.13 14.52
N GLU A 449 -42.61 -7.13 13.54
CA GLU A 449 -42.42 -7.84 12.26
C GLU A 449 -41.19 -7.37 11.45
N SER A 450 -40.75 -6.14 11.68
CA SER A 450 -39.84 -5.44 10.75
C SER A 450 -38.35 -5.53 11.10
N SER A 451 -37.99 -5.91 12.32
CA SER A 451 -36.58 -5.94 12.77
C SER A 451 -36.28 -7.09 13.74
N LEU A 452 -35.03 -7.56 13.66
CA LEU A 452 -34.43 -8.50 14.62
C LEU A 452 -33.31 -7.83 15.45
N PHE A 453 -32.61 -6.88 14.85
CA PHE A 453 -31.46 -6.20 15.43
C PHE A 453 -31.78 -4.72 15.66
N LYS A 454 -31.13 -4.12 16.66
CA LYS A 454 -31.23 -2.67 16.93
C LYS A 454 -30.90 -1.88 15.68
N GLN A 455 -31.69 -0.85 15.38
CA GLN A 455 -31.40 0.02 14.25
C GLN A 455 -30.12 0.83 14.48
N VAL A 456 -29.27 0.88 13.46
CA VAL A 456 -28.02 1.64 13.47
C VAL A 456 -27.89 2.44 12.18
N GLU A 457 -27.22 3.59 12.25
CA GLU A 457 -26.95 4.43 11.09
C GLU A 457 -26.05 3.73 10.05
N TYR A 458 -25.07 2.96 10.53
CA TYR A 458 -24.16 2.18 9.69
C TYR A 458 -23.95 0.79 10.30
N ASN A 459 -23.91 -0.27 9.46
CA ASN A 459 -23.67 -1.64 9.91
C ASN A 459 -22.41 -1.80 10.78
N LYS A 460 -21.38 -0.96 10.58
CA LYS A 460 -20.16 -0.98 11.41
C LYS A 460 -20.41 -0.59 12.87
N HIS A 461 -21.50 0.08 13.21
CA HIS A 461 -21.83 0.38 14.61
C HIS A 461 -22.17 -0.88 15.41
N TYR A 462 -22.56 -1.99 14.76
CA TYR A 462 -22.72 -3.27 15.44
C TYR A 462 -21.41 -3.84 16.00
N LEU A 463 -20.25 -3.36 15.53
CA LEU A 463 -18.97 -3.81 16.03
C LEU A 463 -18.83 -3.59 17.54
N LYS A 464 -19.51 -2.61 18.15
CA LYS A 464 -19.46 -2.42 19.62
C LYS A 464 -19.92 -3.65 20.41
N TYR A 465 -20.75 -4.53 19.83
CA TYR A 465 -21.22 -5.77 20.46
C TYR A 465 -20.31 -6.98 20.24
N ILE A 466 -19.20 -6.80 19.52
CA ILE A 466 -18.20 -7.84 19.34
C ILE A 466 -17.08 -7.61 20.37
N ALA A 467 -16.54 -8.67 20.96
CA ALA A 467 -15.37 -8.59 21.84
C ALA A 467 -14.46 -9.81 21.71
N VAL A 468 -13.22 -9.68 22.16
CA VAL A 468 -12.28 -10.80 22.31
C VAL A 468 -11.91 -10.90 23.78
N THR A 469 -12.40 -11.93 24.48
CA THR A 469 -12.37 -12.02 25.95
C THR A 469 -11.80 -13.34 26.44
N GLU A 470 -11.38 -13.40 27.72
CA GLU A 470 -11.00 -14.67 28.38
C GLU A 470 -12.24 -15.49 28.77
N GLU A 471 -13.24 -14.82 29.32
CA GLU A 471 -14.43 -15.46 29.86
C GLU A 471 -15.47 -15.74 28.78
N HIS A 472 -16.16 -16.88 28.91
CA HIS A 472 -17.41 -17.14 28.20
C HIS A 472 -18.54 -16.35 28.91
N SER A 473 -19.15 -15.42 28.20
CA SER A 473 -20.38 -14.77 28.67
C SER A 473 -21.58 -15.67 28.38
N PRO A 474 -22.51 -15.91 29.33
CA PRO A 474 -23.75 -16.63 29.04
C PRO A 474 -24.71 -15.83 28.12
N LEU A 475 -24.51 -14.51 28.00
CA LEU A 475 -25.30 -13.61 27.16
C LEU A 475 -24.59 -13.38 25.82
N ASN A 476 -24.64 -14.35 24.92
CA ASN A 476 -24.05 -14.23 23.59
C ASN A 476 -24.92 -14.87 22.50
N LEU A 477 -24.74 -14.42 21.26
CA LEU A 477 -25.28 -15.06 20.06
C LEU A 477 -24.22 -15.90 19.34
N LEU A 478 -22.95 -15.60 19.56
CA LEU A 478 -21.85 -16.35 18.96
C LEU A 478 -20.64 -16.31 19.88
N SER A 479 -19.92 -17.44 19.96
CA SER A 479 -18.66 -17.55 20.68
C SER A 479 -17.71 -18.46 19.89
N ILE A 480 -16.66 -17.87 19.32
CA ILE A 480 -15.64 -18.59 18.55
C ILE A 480 -14.38 -18.72 19.40
N PRO A 481 -13.94 -19.94 19.76
CA PRO A 481 -12.67 -20.16 20.44
C PRO A 481 -11.48 -19.71 19.60
N ILE A 482 -10.52 -19.05 20.24
CA ILE A 482 -9.29 -18.52 19.63
C ILE A 482 -8.09 -18.97 20.46
N SER A 483 -7.12 -19.60 19.81
CA SER A 483 -5.78 -19.79 20.37
C SER A 483 -4.82 -18.76 19.81
N LEU A 484 -4.20 -17.99 20.70
CA LEU A 484 -3.18 -17.00 20.36
C LEU A 484 -1.84 -17.45 20.92
N GLU A 485 -0.85 -17.63 20.06
CA GLU A 485 0.49 -18.07 20.46
C GLU A 485 1.53 -17.03 20.08
N ILE A 486 2.31 -16.55 21.04
CA ILE A 486 3.38 -15.57 20.82
C ILE A 486 4.72 -16.23 21.09
N TYR A 487 5.63 -16.16 20.13
CA TYR A 487 6.97 -16.73 20.25
C TYR A 487 7.99 -15.99 19.37
N SER A 488 9.26 -16.26 19.64
CA SER A 488 10.39 -15.65 18.93
C SER A 488 11.22 -16.71 18.20
N LYS A 489 11.64 -16.43 16.97
CA LYS A 489 12.58 -17.27 16.20
C LYS A 489 13.93 -16.58 16.06
N SER A 490 15.01 -17.34 16.22
CA SER A 490 16.38 -16.91 15.93
C SER A 490 16.78 -17.23 14.49
N LEU A 491 17.60 -16.37 13.89
CA LEU A 491 18.33 -16.63 12.66
C LEU A 491 19.83 -16.53 12.91
N TYR A 492 20.57 -17.52 12.43
CA TYR A 492 22.00 -17.72 12.65
C TYR A 492 22.78 -17.49 11.36
N GLU A 493 23.92 -16.78 11.44
CA GLU A 493 24.80 -16.56 10.28
C GLU A 493 25.49 -17.87 9.87
N LYS A 494 25.42 -18.22 8.58
CA LYS A 494 26.30 -19.23 7.97
C LYS A 494 27.63 -18.58 7.51
N GLY A 495 28.65 -19.43 7.33
CA GLY A 495 30.05 -19.02 7.24
C GLY A 495 30.43 -18.09 6.08
N SER A 496 30.35 -18.55 4.82
CA SER A 496 30.98 -17.83 3.69
C SER A 496 30.15 -16.65 3.17
N GLN A 497 30.83 -15.56 2.81
CA GLN A 497 30.26 -14.46 2.04
C GLN A 497 30.37 -14.74 0.55
N GLU A 498 29.37 -14.31 -0.19
CA GLU A 498 29.33 -14.36 -1.65
C GLU A 498 29.44 -12.94 -2.21
N TYR A 499 30.21 -12.80 -3.28
CA TYR A 499 30.50 -11.51 -3.92
C TYR A 499 29.91 -11.47 -5.32
N THR A 500 29.30 -10.34 -5.67
CA THR A 500 28.73 -10.09 -6.99
C THR A 500 29.11 -8.69 -7.44
N GLN A 501 29.62 -8.56 -8.66
CA GLN A 501 29.86 -7.26 -9.26
C GLN A 501 28.71 -6.87 -10.17
N LEU A 502 28.15 -5.67 -9.97
CA LEU A 502 27.11 -5.08 -10.79
C LEU A 502 27.72 -4.00 -11.70
N LYS A 503 27.40 -4.08 -12.99
CA LYS A 503 27.79 -3.12 -14.02
C LYS A 503 26.56 -2.60 -14.76
N TYR A 504 26.59 -1.35 -15.21
CA TYR A 504 25.58 -0.84 -16.12
C TYR A 504 25.90 -1.27 -17.54
N ASP A 505 24.88 -1.67 -18.29
CA ASP A 505 25.00 -1.83 -19.74
C ASP A 505 24.39 -0.60 -20.42
N THR A 506 25.27 0.32 -20.81
CA THR A 506 24.93 1.60 -21.47
C THR A 506 25.25 1.58 -22.97
N THR A 507 25.62 0.41 -23.51
CA THR A 507 26.03 0.25 -24.90
C THR A 507 24.88 0.61 -25.84
N ASP A 508 25.17 1.41 -26.87
CA ASP A 508 24.21 1.82 -27.91
C ASP A 508 22.95 2.55 -27.44
N LEU A 509 22.87 2.96 -26.16
CA LEU A 509 21.74 3.72 -25.65
C LEU A 509 21.86 5.20 -25.99
N LYS A 510 20.74 5.79 -26.42
CA LYS A 510 20.52 7.22 -26.57
C LYS A 510 19.77 7.77 -25.37
N VAL A 511 19.92 9.06 -25.06
CA VAL A 511 19.22 9.74 -23.97
C VAL A 511 18.41 10.93 -24.46
N LEU A 512 17.18 11.06 -23.95
CA LEU A 512 16.27 12.19 -24.18
C LEU A 512 15.67 12.66 -22.85
N PRO A 513 16.21 13.71 -22.22
CA PRO A 513 15.60 14.31 -21.04
C PRO A 513 14.28 15.00 -21.39
N VAL A 514 13.24 14.76 -20.59
CA VAL A 514 11.95 15.48 -20.63
C VAL A 514 11.83 16.24 -19.32
N VAL A 515 11.74 17.56 -19.38
CA VAL A 515 11.78 18.43 -18.21
C VAL A 515 10.40 19.07 -18.00
N LEU A 516 9.71 18.64 -16.95
CA LEU A 516 8.50 19.30 -16.45
C LEU A 516 8.93 20.42 -15.52
N TYR A 517 8.66 21.68 -15.88
CA TYR A 517 9.15 22.84 -15.12
C TYR A 517 8.02 23.82 -14.78
N PRO A 518 8.10 24.53 -13.65
CA PRO A 518 7.09 25.52 -13.28
C PRO A 518 7.17 26.77 -14.16
N ASP A 519 6.02 27.28 -14.60
CA ASP A 519 5.92 28.48 -15.44
C ASP A 519 6.15 29.78 -14.63
N PHE A 520 7.41 30.10 -14.32
CA PHE A 520 7.80 31.39 -13.75
C PHE A 520 9.14 31.91 -14.31
N LYS A 521 9.37 33.22 -14.14
CA LYS A 521 10.63 33.89 -14.52
C LYS A 521 11.77 33.49 -13.57
N GLY A 522 12.91 33.03 -14.11
CA GLY A 522 14.15 32.81 -13.35
C GLY A 522 14.75 31.39 -13.38
N GLY A 523 14.80 30.73 -14.53
CA GLY A 523 15.38 29.39 -14.70
C GLY A 523 16.32 29.21 -15.90
N GLU A 524 16.74 30.29 -16.56
CA GLU A 524 17.52 30.23 -17.81
C GLU A 524 18.88 29.55 -17.62
N ASP A 525 19.52 29.77 -16.48
CA ASP A 525 20.80 29.13 -16.14
C ASP A 525 20.67 27.61 -15.89
N LEU A 526 19.46 27.11 -15.62
CA LEU A 526 19.24 25.68 -15.37
C LEU A 526 19.49 24.85 -16.61
N TRP A 527 19.16 25.39 -17.79
CA TRP A 527 19.38 24.70 -19.05
C TRP A 527 20.86 24.46 -19.35
N LYS A 528 21.76 25.30 -18.81
CA LYS A 528 23.22 25.12 -18.93
C LYS A 528 23.69 23.81 -18.30
N THR A 529 22.99 23.30 -17.29
CA THR A 529 23.33 22.02 -16.62
C THR A 529 23.10 20.79 -17.51
N LEU A 530 22.29 20.91 -18.57
CA LEU A 530 22.06 19.85 -19.56
C LEU A 530 23.13 19.86 -20.67
N GLY A 531 23.97 20.90 -20.73
CA GLY A 531 25.02 21.06 -21.72
C GLY A 531 24.46 21.01 -23.16
N SER A 532 25.11 20.23 -24.02
CA SER A 532 24.69 19.98 -25.40
C SER A 532 23.68 18.83 -25.53
N THR A 533 23.10 18.35 -24.43
CA THR A 533 22.17 17.22 -24.49
C THR A 533 20.81 17.69 -24.99
N TYR A 534 20.34 17.09 -26.09
CA TYR A 534 19.04 17.40 -26.66
C TYR A 534 17.91 17.05 -25.69
N HIS A 535 16.97 17.96 -25.42
CA HIS A 535 15.94 17.78 -24.40
C HIS A 535 14.59 18.43 -24.74
N ILE A 536 13.53 17.97 -24.07
CA ILE A 536 12.17 18.50 -24.20
C ILE A 536 11.80 19.29 -22.94
N ARG A 537 11.15 20.44 -23.11
CA ARG A 537 10.73 21.34 -22.03
C ARG A 537 9.21 21.52 -22.06
N ILE A 538 8.56 21.23 -20.94
CA ILE A 538 7.10 21.29 -20.77
C ILE A 538 6.79 22.08 -19.49
N PRO A 539 6.21 23.30 -19.59
CA PRO A 539 5.82 24.08 -18.43
C PRO A 539 4.57 23.50 -17.75
N TYR A 540 4.44 23.72 -16.44
CA TYR A 540 3.24 23.49 -15.65
C TYR A 540 2.91 24.70 -14.76
N SER A 541 1.64 24.86 -14.39
CA SER A 541 1.18 25.99 -13.58
C SER A 541 1.55 25.83 -12.08
N PRO A 542 2.14 26.84 -11.42
CA PRO A 542 2.58 26.74 -10.03
C PRO A 542 1.48 27.04 -8.97
N TRP A 543 0.19 27.02 -9.32
CA TRP A 543 -0.89 27.54 -8.45
C TRP A 543 -1.37 26.46 -7.47
N SER A 544 -1.41 26.76 -6.18
CA SER A 544 -1.67 25.80 -5.10
C SER A 544 -3.14 25.51 -4.84
N ASP A 545 -3.99 26.53 -4.92
CA ASP A 545 -5.30 26.49 -4.24
C ASP A 545 -6.38 25.73 -5.04
N ASP A 546 -6.08 25.37 -6.30
CA ASP A 546 -7.04 24.81 -7.26
C ASP A 546 -6.73 23.37 -7.71
N VAL A 547 -5.61 22.76 -7.30
CA VAL A 547 -5.17 21.47 -7.89
C VAL A 547 -6.18 20.33 -7.65
N GLN A 548 -6.81 20.31 -6.48
CA GLN A 548 -7.81 19.30 -6.11
C GLN A 548 -9.26 19.81 -6.28
N SER A 549 -9.47 21.00 -6.85
CA SER A 549 -10.83 21.54 -7.08
C SER A 549 -11.45 21.02 -8.38
N GLU A 550 -12.71 21.41 -8.65
CA GLU A 550 -13.36 21.17 -9.94
C GLU A 550 -12.55 21.75 -11.11
N LYS A 551 -11.94 22.92 -10.92
CA LYS A 551 -11.05 23.55 -11.90
C LYS A 551 -9.78 22.72 -12.12
N GLY A 552 -9.20 22.20 -11.03
CA GLY A 552 -8.05 21.30 -11.07
C GLY A 552 -8.33 20.02 -11.85
N TYR A 553 -9.54 19.48 -11.78
CA TYR A 553 -9.97 18.34 -12.59
C TYR A 553 -9.90 18.67 -14.09
N ILE A 554 -10.52 19.78 -14.52
CA ILE A 554 -10.54 20.19 -15.93
C ILE A 554 -9.11 20.44 -16.44
N TYR A 555 -8.30 21.17 -15.66
CA TYR A 555 -6.87 21.39 -15.97
C TYR A 555 -6.16 20.04 -16.16
N THR A 556 -6.41 19.08 -15.27
CA THR A 556 -5.77 17.76 -15.33
C THR A 556 -6.09 17.04 -16.63
N ILE A 557 -7.38 16.95 -16.99
CA ILE A 557 -7.80 16.28 -18.23
C ILE A 557 -7.12 16.91 -19.45
N VAL A 558 -7.11 18.25 -19.54
CA VAL A 558 -6.50 18.96 -20.67
C VAL A 558 -4.98 18.76 -20.70
N TYR A 559 -4.32 18.99 -19.56
CA TYR A 559 -2.86 18.95 -19.45
C TYR A 559 -2.30 17.56 -19.73
N VAL A 560 -2.85 16.51 -19.11
CA VAL A 560 -2.35 15.14 -19.31
C VAL A 560 -2.62 14.62 -20.72
N THR A 561 -3.76 14.96 -21.32
CA THR A 561 -4.08 14.62 -22.72
C THR A 561 -3.06 15.25 -23.65
N LEU A 562 -2.86 16.57 -23.54
CA LEU A 562 -1.98 17.31 -24.45
C LEU A 562 -0.52 16.88 -24.31
N VAL A 563 -0.03 16.73 -23.08
CA VAL A 563 1.34 16.26 -22.81
C VAL A 563 1.55 14.84 -23.33
N TYR A 564 0.64 13.92 -23.06
CA TYR A 564 0.78 12.52 -23.48
C TYR A 564 0.72 12.37 -25.01
N VAL A 565 -0.26 12.99 -25.67
CA VAL A 565 -0.41 12.93 -27.13
C VAL A 565 0.82 13.57 -27.81
N ALA A 566 1.29 14.73 -27.32
CA ALA A 566 2.48 15.39 -27.86
C ALA A 566 3.73 14.54 -27.73
N LEU A 567 3.99 13.95 -26.56
CA LEU A 567 5.15 13.09 -26.33
C LEU A 567 5.05 11.81 -27.17
N ASN A 568 3.88 11.17 -27.23
CA ASN A 568 3.68 9.96 -28.02
C ASN A 568 3.95 10.21 -29.51
N LYS A 569 3.44 11.31 -30.07
CA LYS A 569 3.64 11.68 -31.48
C LYS A 569 5.11 12.01 -31.79
N LEU A 570 5.75 12.79 -30.91
CA LEU A 570 7.18 13.12 -31.01
C LEU A 570 8.06 11.88 -30.96
N LEU A 571 7.79 10.94 -30.04
CA LEU A 571 8.60 9.74 -29.89
C LEU A 571 8.39 8.75 -31.04
N LYS A 572 7.14 8.55 -31.50
CA LYS A 572 6.83 7.69 -32.66
C LYS A 572 7.49 8.18 -33.95
N GLY A 573 7.71 9.49 -34.11
CA GLY A 573 8.37 10.05 -35.29
C GLY A 573 9.90 9.99 -35.28
N ILE A 574 10.53 9.45 -34.23
CA ILE A 574 11.98 9.15 -34.23
C ILE A 574 12.20 7.84 -35.00
N LEU A 575 12.25 7.94 -36.33
CA LEU A 575 12.44 6.81 -37.25
C LEU A 575 13.80 6.12 -37.02
N ASP A 576 13.94 4.87 -37.46
CA ASP A 576 15.19 4.07 -37.49
C ASP A 576 15.89 3.80 -36.13
N LEU A 577 15.28 4.17 -35.01
CA LEU A 577 15.77 3.85 -33.67
C LEU A 577 14.88 2.77 -33.05
N ASN A 578 15.48 1.66 -32.60
CA ASN A 578 14.76 0.71 -31.76
C ASN A 578 14.29 1.45 -30.48
N PRO A 579 12.97 1.49 -30.17
CA PRO A 579 12.44 2.19 -29.00
C PRO A 579 13.15 1.83 -27.68
N LYS A 580 13.61 0.58 -27.53
CA LYS A 580 14.34 0.16 -26.33
C LYS A 580 15.71 0.83 -26.23
N ASN A 581 16.34 1.20 -27.34
CA ASN A 581 17.62 1.91 -27.34
C ASN A 581 17.51 3.40 -26.98
N LEU A 582 16.29 3.91 -26.72
CA LEU A 582 16.06 5.25 -26.22
C LEU A 582 15.73 5.24 -24.72
N TYR A 583 16.52 5.98 -23.95
CA TYR A 583 16.29 6.22 -22.53
C TYR A 583 15.74 7.63 -22.27
N ILE A 584 14.57 7.72 -21.65
CA ILE A 584 13.84 8.97 -21.39
C ILE A 584 13.94 9.32 -19.91
N ALA A 585 14.62 10.43 -19.60
CA ALA A 585 14.79 10.92 -18.23
C ALA A 585 13.78 12.04 -17.93
N ILE A 586 12.67 11.70 -17.27
CA ILE A 586 11.61 12.65 -16.90
C ILE A 586 11.99 13.38 -15.62
N SER A 587 12.50 14.60 -15.76
CA SER A 587 12.87 15.46 -14.64
C SER A 587 11.74 16.41 -14.28
N ARG A 588 11.29 16.35 -13.03
CA ARG A 588 10.29 17.27 -12.47
C ARG A 588 10.99 18.32 -11.64
N MET A 589 10.97 19.56 -12.09
CA MET A 589 11.64 20.66 -11.40
C MET A 589 10.68 21.34 -10.45
N HIS A 590 11.17 21.78 -9.29
CA HIS A 590 10.44 22.59 -8.31
C HIS A 590 11.35 23.68 -7.75
N SER A 591 10.76 24.79 -7.31
CA SER A 591 11.48 25.78 -6.49
C SER A 591 11.12 25.67 -5.01
N THR A 592 12.03 26.11 -4.15
CA THR A 592 11.79 26.26 -2.71
C THR A 592 10.59 27.17 -2.44
N LYS A 593 10.44 28.24 -3.23
CA LYS A 593 9.29 29.16 -3.16
C LYS A 593 7.97 28.46 -3.50
N GLN A 594 7.95 27.63 -4.54
CA GLN A 594 6.77 26.83 -4.89
C GLN A 594 6.45 25.85 -3.77
N GLN A 595 7.45 25.12 -3.25
CA GLN A 595 7.22 24.16 -2.17
C GLN A 595 6.67 24.80 -0.89
N ALA A 596 7.10 26.03 -0.58
CA ALA A 596 6.60 26.76 0.58
C ALA A 596 5.15 27.25 0.42
N LYS A 597 4.75 27.63 -0.80
CA LYS A 597 3.40 28.16 -1.07
C LYS A 597 2.38 27.10 -1.47
N GLY A 598 2.83 26.05 -2.16
CA GLY A 598 1.98 25.08 -2.84
C GLY A 598 2.62 23.70 -2.92
N PRO A 599 2.83 23.02 -1.79
CA PRO A 599 3.45 21.68 -1.77
C PRO A 599 2.63 20.66 -2.60
N GLU A 600 1.31 20.81 -2.64
CA GLU A 600 0.39 19.92 -3.36
C GLU A 600 0.64 19.90 -4.88
N VAL A 601 1.07 21.02 -5.47
CA VAL A 601 1.46 21.08 -6.90
C VAL A 601 2.64 20.16 -7.17
N GLY A 602 3.59 20.09 -6.24
CA GLY A 602 4.74 19.19 -6.36
C GLY A 602 4.34 17.72 -6.30
N GLU A 603 3.35 17.37 -5.47
CA GLU A 603 2.77 16.03 -5.42
C GLU A 603 2.00 15.68 -6.68
N TYR A 604 1.21 16.61 -7.19
CA TYR A 604 0.45 16.44 -8.43
C TYR A 604 1.34 16.20 -9.64
N ILE A 605 2.38 17.02 -9.85
CA ILE A 605 3.33 16.82 -10.95
C ILE A 605 4.17 15.56 -10.75
N ARG A 606 4.45 15.15 -9.51
CA ARG A 606 5.05 13.84 -9.22
C ARG A 606 4.17 12.71 -9.74
N ASP A 607 2.88 12.77 -9.49
CA ASP A 607 1.94 11.72 -9.84
C ASP A 607 1.79 11.64 -11.36
N ILE A 608 1.72 12.78 -12.07
CA ILE A 608 1.79 12.84 -13.54
C ILE A 608 3.09 12.24 -14.08
N GLY A 609 4.24 12.61 -13.53
CA GLY A 609 5.53 12.08 -13.99
C GLY A 609 5.62 10.56 -13.90
N LYS A 610 4.99 9.95 -12.89
CA LYS A 610 4.94 8.48 -12.73
C LYS A 610 4.01 7.81 -13.73
N MET A 611 2.87 8.44 -14.02
CA MET A 611 1.96 7.95 -15.05
C MET A 611 2.62 8.00 -16.43
N LEU A 612 3.29 9.11 -16.76
CA LEU A 612 4.08 9.23 -18.00
C LEU A 612 5.23 8.21 -18.05
N GLU A 613 5.97 8.04 -16.96
CA GLU A 613 7.01 7.01 -16.85
C GLU A 613 6.46 5.61 -17.21
N HIS A 614 5.31 5.24 -16.63
CA HIS A 614 4.66 3.96 -16.90
C HIS A 614 4.19 3.87 -18.35
N MET A 615 3.42 4.84 -18.85
CA MET A 615 2.90 4.82 -20.22
C MET A 615 4.03 4.72 -21.27
N LEU A 616 5.13 5.45 -21.08
CA LEU A 616 6.27 5.42 -22.01
C LEU A 616 7.05 4.12 -21.94
N CYS A 617 7.09 3.45 -20.78
CA CYS A 617 7.77 2.17 -20.61
C CYS A 617 7.11 1.01 -21.37
N ASN A 618 5.91 1.19 -21.93
CA ASN A 618 5.32 0.21 -22.86
C ASN A 618 6.26 -0.06 -24.04
N HIS A 619 6.91 0.98 -24.58
CA HIS A 619 7.78 0.89 -25.76
C HIS A 619 9.23 1.31 -25.48
N TYR A 620 9.45 2.33 -24.65
CA TYR A 620 10.77 2.91 -24.39
C TYR A 620 11.32 2.48 -23.03
N ARG A 621 12.53 2.95 -22.68
CA ARG A 621 13.01 2.93 -21.28
C ARG A 621 12.81 4.31 -20.69
N ALA A 622 11.99 4.45 -19.64
CA ALA A 622 11.71 5.75 -19.04
C ALA A 622 11.72 5.70 -17.51
N MET A 623 12.12 6.82 -16.91
CA MET A 623 12.14 7.01 -15.46
C MET A 623 11.85 8.45 -15.09
N SER A 624 11.16 8.66 -13.97
CA SER A 624 10.85 9.98 -13.44
C SER A 624 11.50 10.25 -12.08
N GLN A 625 11.98 11.48 -11.88
CA GLN A 625 12.46 11.97 -10.59
C GLN A 625 12.25 13.48 -10.40
N GLY A 626 12.20 13.90 -9.13
CA GLY A 626 11.97 15.29 -8.73
C GLY A 626 13.22 16.00 -8.23
N PHE A 627 13.38 17.26 -8.61
CA PHE A 627 14.53 18.10 -8.29
C PHE A 627 14.08 19.47 -7.76
N VAL A 628 14.61 19.88 -6.61
CA VAL A 628 14.43 21.24 -6.09
C VAL A 628 15.67 22.04 -6.45
N PHE A 629 15.60 22.81 -7.54
CA PHE A 629 16.80 23.31 -8.21
C PHE A 629 17.53 24.42 -7.42
N ASP A 630 16.80 25.18 -6.62
CA ASP A 630 17.26 26.33 -5.83
C ASP A 630 17.52 25.98 -4.35
N ARG A 631 17.61 24.69 -3.99
CA ARG A 631 17.80 24.27 -2.59
C ARG A 631 19.28 24.32 -2.16
N PRO A 632 19.67 25.17 -1.19
CA PRO A 632 21.04 25.17 -0.69
C PRO A 632 21.36 23.89 0.10
N GLY A 633 22.60 23.38 -0.02
CA GLY A 633 23.17 22.37 0.89
C GLY A 633 22.64 20.94 0.75
N ALA A 634 22.04 20.56 -0.36
CA ALA A 634 21.41 19.24 -0.55
C ALA A 634 22.39 18.12 -0.96
N GLN A 635 23.50 17.95 -0.22
CA GLN A 635 24.65 17.12 -0.58
C GLN A 635 24.33 15.64 -0.92
N TYR A 636 23.26 15.08 -0.38
CA TYR A 636 22.84 13.68 -0.61
C TYR A 636 21.58 13.54 -1.47
N ALA A 637 20.74 14.58 -1.54
CA ALA A 637 19.44 14.48 -2.19
C ALA A 637 19.61 14.33 -3.71
N TYR A 638 20.45 15.17 -4.32
CA TYR A 638 20.69 15.14 -5.75
C TYR A 638 21.37 13.83 -6.22
N PRO A 639 22.46 13.35 -5.59
CA PRO A 639 23.05 12.05 -5.96
C PRO A 639 22.08 10.86 -5.85
N ASN A 640 21.22 10.83 -4.83
CA ASN A 640 20.22 9.77 -4.68
C ASN A 640 19.11 9.89 -5.73
N ALA A 641 18.66 11.10 -6.05
CA ALA A 641 17.72 11.34 -7.15
C ALA A 641 18.29 10.86 -8.49
N MET A 642 19.58 11.12 -8.77
CA MET A 642 20.24 10.62 -9.98
C MET A 642 20.37 9.09 -9.99
N SER A 643 20.74 8.48 -8.86
CA SER A 643 20.78 7.02 -8.74
C SER A 643 19.40 6.38 -8.95
N SER A 644 18.34 7.04 -8.48
CA SER A 644 16.96 6.59 -8.69
C SER A 644 16.54 6.76 -10.15
N MET A 645 16.86 7.90 -10.77
CA MET A 645 16.59 8.19 -12.18
C MET A 645 17.09 7.04 -13.04
N TYR A 646 18.37 6.66 -12.96
CA TYR A 646 18.96 5.62 -13.82
C TYR A 646 18.72 4.16 -13.37
N SER A 647 17.85 3.90 -12.40
CA SER A 647 17.69 2.56 -11.82
C SER A 647 17.02 1.54 -12.76
N ARG A 648 16.37 1.96 -13.86
CA ARG A 648 15.81 1.05 -14.90
C ARG A 648 16.75 0.71 -16.05
N LEU A 649 17.95 1.29 -16.09
CA LEU A 649 18.93 0.89 -17.11
C LEU A 649 19.28 -0.60 -16.96
N PRO A 650 19.54 -1.29 -18.07
CA PRO A 650 20.02 -2.67 -18.05
C PRO A 650 21.29 -2.81 -17.21
N LYS A 651 21.40 -3.93 -16.47
CA LYS A 651 22.54 -4.21 -15.60
C LYS A 651 23.05 -5.61 -15.82
N LYS A 652 24.36 -5.74 -15.77
CA LYS A 652 25.10 -6.98 -15.93
C LYS A 652 25.73 -7.38 -14.61
N PHE A 653 25.62 -8.66 -14.26
CA PHE A 653 26.13 -9.23 -13.01
C PHE A 653 27.24 -10.23 -13.31
N VAL A 654 28.40 -10.01 -12.69
CA VAL A 654 29.57 -10.88 -12.79
C VAL A 654 29.76 -11.57 -11.43
N GLN A 655 29.77 -12.90 -11.45
CA GLN A 655 29.94 -13.75 -10.26
C GLN A 655 31.01 -14.81 -10.53
N SER A 656 31.59 -15.37 -9.47
CA SER A 656 32.51 -16.51 -9.54
C SER A 656 31.81 -17.83 -9.84
N ILE A 657 30.50 -17.91 -9.60
CA ILE A 657 29.66 -19.09 -9.81
C ILE A 657 28.84 -18.88 -11.08
N SER A 658 28.72 -19.90 -11.91
CA SER A 658 27.88 -19.86 -13.11
C SER A 658 26.40 -19.83 -12.74
N PHE A 659 25.61 -19.00 -13.41
CA PHE A 659 24.16 -18.99 -13.23
C PHE A 659 23.54 -20.30 -13.72
N GLU A 660 22.55 -20.84 -13.00
CA GLU A 660 21.84 -22.07 -13.40
C GLU A 660 20.90 -21.84 -14.59
N LEU A 661 20.21 -20.68 -14.62
CA LEU A 661 19.18 -20.38 -15.62
C LEU A 661 19.70 -19.53 -16.77
N ASP A 662 19.36 -19.91 -18.00
CA ASP A 662 19.73 -19.15 -19.20
C ASP A 662 18.81 -17.97 -19.48
N LYS A 663 17.50 -18.15 -19.28
CA LYS A 663 16.45 -17.14 -19.49
C LYS A 663 15.33 -17.31 -18.48
N MET A 664 14.85 -16.21 -17.92
CA MET A 664 13.64 -16.13 -17.11
C MET A 664 13.01 -14.75 -17.23
N ALA A 665 11.69 -14.68 -17.30
CA ALA A 665 10.96 -13.43 -17.20
C ALA A 665 10.29 -13.32 -15.83
N ILE A 666 10.17 -12.11 -15.30
CA ILE A 666 9.40 -11.80 -14.11
C ILE A 666 8.26 -10.88 -14.53
N ILE A 667 7.03 -11.32 -14.33
CA ILE A 667 5.83 -10.50 -14.56
C ILE A 667 5.29 -10.10 -13.19
N VAL A 668 5.07 -8.80 -12.97
CA VAL A 668 4.56 -8.26 -11.71
C VAL A 668 3.25 -7.55 -11.98
N VAL A 669 2.16 -7.87 -11.24
CA VAL A 669 0.81 -7.35 -11.54
C VAL A 669 0.04 -6.86 -10.32
N THR A 670 -0.70 -5.76 -10.48
CA THR A 670 -1.63 -5.23 -9.49
C THR A 670 -2.87 -4.65 -10.17
N SER A 671 -3.93 -4.35 -9.42
CA SER A 671 -5.09 -3.62 -9.94
C SER A 671 -5.50 -2.42 -9.09
N ARG A 672 -6.25 -1.52 -9.71
CA ARG A 672 -6.91 -0.36 -9.07
C ARG A 672 -8.26 -0.09 -9.72
N THR A 673 -9.23 0.27 -8.89
CA THR A 673 -10.57 0.66 -9.33
C THR A 673 -10.53 1.93 -10.20
N CYS A 674 -11.34 1.93 -11.25
CA CYS A 674 -11.55 3.05 -12.18
C CYS A 674 -12.94 3.65 -12.02
N ASP A 675 -13.95 2.79 -11.92
CA ASP A 675 -15.36 3.17 -11.93
C ASP A 675 -16.10 2.28 -10.93
N ASN A 676 -16.81 2.90 -9.98
CA ASN A 676 -17.72 2.21 -9.06
C ASN A 676 -18.69 3.18 -8.36
N THR A 677 -19.75 2.60 -7.78
CA THR A 677 -20.68 3.28 -6.86
C THR A 677 -20.30 3.02 -5.39
N PHE A 678 -21.01 3.66 -4.46
CA PHE A 678 -20.84 3.43 -3.02
C PHE A 678 -21.31 2.04 -2.56
N ASP A 679 -22.20 1.40 -3.32
CA ASP A 679 -22.74 0.06 -3.02
C ASP A 679 -21.80 -1.09 -3.45
N MET A 680 -20.72 -0.77 -4.18
CA MET A 680 -19.54 -1.62 -4.49
C MET A 680 -19.74 -3.00 -5.16
N ASP A 681 -20.96 -3.40 -5.52
CA ASP A 681 -21.21 -4.69 -6.18
C ASP A 681 -20.69 -4.77 -7.63
N THR A 682 -20.55 -3.62 -8.30
CA THR A 682 -20.10 -3.53 -9.69
C THR A 682 -18.92 -2.56 -9.83
N GLN A 683 -17.87 -2.97 -10.54
CA GLN A 683 -16.69 -2.14 -10.74
C GLN A 683 -15.88 -2.47 -12.00
N ILE A 684 -15.24 -1.44 -12.56
CA ILE A 684 -14.18 -1.56 -13.56
C ILE A 684 -12.84 -1.32 -12.88
N ASN A 685 -11.86 -2.16 -13.17
CA ASN A 685 -10.51 -2.10 -12.60
C ASN A 685 -9.45 -2.04 -13.69
N LEU A 686 -8.44 -1.20 -13.51
CA LEU A 686 -7.22 -1.18 -14.30
C LEU A 686 -6.25 -2.22 -13.73
N LEU A 687 -5.89 -3.22 -14.52
CA LEU A 687 -4.72 -4.07 -14.33
C LEU A 687 -3.48 -3.28 -14.78
N VAL A 688 -2.46 -3.23 -13.91
CA VAL A 688 -1.19 -2.55 -14.16
C VAL A 688 -0.06 -3.52 -13.87
N GLY A 689 0.92 -3.61 -14.78
CA GLY A 689 2.05 -4.52 -14.60
C GLY A 689 3.39 -4.06 -15.18
N GLU A 690 4.44 -4.77 -14.79
CA GLU A 690 5.78 -4.63 -15.35
C GLU A 690 6.41 -6.00 -15.67
N VAL A 691 7.24 -6.03 -16.71
CA VAL A 691 7.99 -7.22 -17.13
C VAL A 691 9.49 -6.94 -17.02
N ILE A 692 10.19 -7.82 -16.32
CA ILE A 692 11.64 -7.79 -16.15
C ILE A 692 12.22 -9.06 -16.77
N LEU A 693 13.28 -8.92 -17.55
CA LEU A 693 13.94 -10.05 -18.20
C LEU A 693 15.28 -10.32 -17.53
N PHE A 694 15.56 -11.59 -17.31
CA PHE A 694 16.88 -12.11 -16.96
C PHE A 694 17.36 -13.06 -18.05
N TYR A 695 18.58 -12.85 -18.54
CA TYR A 695 19.20 -13.77 -19.49
C TYR A 695 20.71 -13.80 -19.36
N LYS A 696 21.34 -14.91 -19.76
CA LYS A 696 22.80 -15.02 -19.85
C LYS A 696 23.31 -14.37 -21.13
N ASP A 697 24.35 -13.54 -21.01
CA ASP A 697 25.11 -13.07 -22.16
C ASP A 697 26.11 -14.11 -22.68
N ARG A 698 26.79 -13.80 -23.79
CA ARG A 698 27.79 -14.69 -24.41
C ARG A 698 28.97 -15.02 -23.50
N ALA A 699 29.23 -14.20 -22.49
CA ALA A 699 30.29 -14.39 -21.52
C ALA A 699 29.78 -15.05 -20.23
N GLY A 700 28.55 -15.58 -20.24
CA GLY A 700 27.94 -16.31 -19.12
C GLY A 700 27.45 -15.42 -17.98
N ASN A 701 27.38 -14.11 -18.16
CA ASN A 701 26.95 -13.17 -17.12
C ASN A 701 25.43 -12.98 -17.18
N ALA A 702 24.79 -12.81 -16.02
CA ALA A 702 23.36 -12.50 -15.97
C ALA A 702 23.13 -11.02 -16.30
N VAL A 703 22.23 -10.77 -17.26
CA VAL A 703 21.75 -9.44 -17.62
C VAL A 703 20.32 -9.29 -17.14
N CYS A 704 20.06 -8.21 -16.41
CA CYS A 704 18.71 -7.80 -16.01
C CYS A 704 18.28 -6.59 -16.82
N ASP A 705 17.14 -6.70 -17.49
CA ASP A 705 16.52 -5.62 -18.25
C ASP A 705 15.08 -5.36 -17.77
N SER A 706 14.78 -4.10 -17.43
CA SER A 706 13.40 -3.66 -17.19
C SER A 706 12.71 -3.46 -18.54
N TRP A 707 12.27 -4.56 -19.15
CA TRP A 707 11.89 -4.61 -20.55
C TRP A 707 10.72 -3.70 -20.90
N LYS A 708 9.56 -3.89 -20.26
CA LYS A 708 8.40 -3.02 -20.49
C LYS A 708 7.39 -3.01 -19.34
N THR A 709 6.50 -2.05 -19.38
CA THR A 709 5.26 -2.02 -18.59
C THR A 709 4.07 -2.40 -19.46
N PHE A 710 2.92 -2.61 -18.83
CA PHE A 710 1.64 -2.82 -19.51
C PHE A 710 0.48 -2.46 -18.58
N GLU A 711 -0.67 -2.16 -19.18
CA GLU A 711 -1.88 -1.82 -18.48
C GLU A 711 -3.10 -2.03 -19.38
N ASP A 712 -4.18 -2.53 -18.79
CA ASP A 712 -5.49 -2.65 -19.43
C ASP A 712 -6.61 -2.74 -18.37
N TYR A 713 -7.86 -2.46 -18.73
CA TYR A 713 -9.01 -2.43 -17.82
C TYR A 713 -10.01 -3.55 -18.08
N TYR A 714 -10.58 -4.09 -16.99
CA TYR A 714 -11.47 -5.24 -16.97
C TYR A 714 -12.59 -5.06 -15.95
N CYS A 715 -13.71 -5.77 -16.13
CA CYS A 715 -14.63 -6.02 -15.03
C CYS A 715 -14.00 -6.98 -14.01
N ILE A 716 -14.59 -7.08 -12.83
CA ILE A 716 -14.02 -7.90 -11.75
C ILE A 716 -13.87 -9.38 -12.12
N ASP A 717 -14.84 -9.95 -12.85
CA ASP A 717 -14.82 -11.36 -13.25
C ASP A 717 -13.70 -11.63 -14.26
N ASP A 718 -13.62 -10.82 -15.32
CA ASP A 718 -12.62 -10.99 -16.38
C ASP A 718 -11.20 -10.75 -15.84
N LEU A 719 -11.03 -9.81 -14.89
CA LEU A 719 -9.74 -9.52 -14.24
C LEU A 719 -9.12 -10.75 -13.59
N TYR A 720 -9.95 -11.59 -12.96
CA TYR A 720 -9.52 -12.78 -12.23
C TYR A 720 -9.85 -14.09 -12.94
N SER A 721 -10.24 -14.07 -14.21
CA SER A 721 -10.47 -15.31 -14.97
C SER A 721 -9.75 -15.33 -16.31
N SER A 722 -9.80 -14.23 -17.06
CA SER A 722 -9.25 -14.17 -18.42
C SER A 722 -8.74 -12.77 -18.83
N PRO A 723 -7.78 -12.16 -18.10
CA PRO A 723 -7.22 -10.87 -18.48
C PRO A 723 -6.32 -10.99 -19.72
N VAL A 724 -6.85 -10.63 -20.89
CA VAL A 724 -6.19 -10.80 -22.21
C VAL A 724 -4.78 -10.23 -22.27
N ILE A 725 -4.54 -9.05 -21.68
CA ILE A 725 -3.22 -8.42 -21.71
C ILE A 725 -2.13 -9.35 -21.13
N LEU A 726 -2.45 -10.20 -20.15
CA LEU A 726 -1.48 -11.17 -19.63
C LEU A 726 -1.20 -12.28 -20.64
N ALA A 727 -2.21 -12.76 -21.36
CA ALA A 727 -2.02 -13.74 -22.43
C ALA A 727 -1.14 -13.19 -23.56
N ASP A 728 -1.34 -11.92 -23.94
CA ASP A 728 -0.54 -11.23 -24.95
C ASP A 728 0.92 -11.11 -24.51
N ILE A 729 1.16 -10.62 -23.30
CA ILE A 729 2.51 -10.48 -22.72
C ILE A 729 3.23 -11.83 -22.67
N VAL A 730 2.55 -12.89 -22.23
CA VAL A 730 3.13 -14.23 -22.15
C VAL A 730 3.44 -14.80 -23.54
N THR A 731 2.60 -14.49 -24.54
CA THR A 731 2.85 -14.88 -25.93
C THR A 731 4.11 -14.20 -26.48
N GLU A 732 4.25 -12.89 -26.29
CA GLU A 732 5.47 -12.17 -26.69
C GLU A 732 6.74 -12.74 -26.00
N LEU A 733 6.65 -13.06 -24.71
CA LEU A 733 7.76 -13.67 -23.97
C LEU A 733 8.13 -15.05 -24.50
N TYR A 734 7.12 -15.87 -24.83
CA TYR A 734 7.30 -17.18 -25.41
C TYR A 734 8.03 -17.11 -26.76
N GLU A 735 7.62 -16.17 -27.62
CA GLU A 735 8.27 -15.90 -28.91
C GLU A 735 9.73 -15.42 -28.76
N LEU A 736 10.05 -14.71 -27.68
CA LEU A 736 11.42 -14.32 -27.33
C LEU A 736 12.24 -15.47 -26.68
N GLY A 737 11.64 -16.65 -26.52
CA GLY A 737 12.26 -17.85 -25.97
C GLY A 737 12.31 -17.89 -24.44
N PHE A 738 11.48 -17.13 -23.75
CA PHE A 738 11.35 -17.18 -22.28
C PHE A 738 10.32 -18.24 -21.88
N LEU A 739 10.80 -19.46 -21.61
CA LEU A 739 9.96 -20.60 -21.22
C LEU A 739 9.69 -20.69 -19.71
N LYS A 740 10.34 -19.85 -18.89
CA LYS A 740 10.17 -19.81 -17.44
C LYS A 740 9.73 -18.40 -17.04
N ILE A 741 8.55 -18.29 -16.45
CA ILE A 741 7.96 -17.03 -16.03
C ILE A 741 7.73 -17.07 -14.52
N LEU A 742 8.39 -16.18 -13.79
CA LEU A 742 8.07 -15.91 -12.39
C LEU A 742 6.93 -14.89 -12.35
N TYR A 743 5.78 -15.26 -11.80
CA TYR A 743 4.59 -14.42 -11.78
C TYR A 743 4.32 -13.90 -10.37
N VAL A 744 4.41 -12.58 -10.20
CA VAL A 744 4.44 -11.92 -8.89
C VAL A 744 3.25 -11.00 -8.69
N ALA A 745 2.54 -11.18 -7.57
CA ALA A 745 1.48 -10.27 -7.13
C ALA A 745 1.57 -10.03 -5.62
N LYS A 746 0.79 -9.07 -5.11
CA LYS A 746 0.62 -8.89 -3.66
C LYS A 746 -0.05 -10.13 -3.07
N ALA A 747 0.33 -10.50 -1.84
CA ALA A 747 -0.20 -11.67 -1.17
C ALA A 747 -1.74 -11.71 -1.14
N PRO A 748 -2.36 -12.88 -1.45
CA PRO A 748 -3.82 -13.06 -1.48
C PRO A 748 -4.38 -13.31 -0.07
N TYR A 749 -3.78 -12.67 0.93
CA TYR A 749 -4.21 -12.85 2.31
C TYR A 749 -5.54 -12.14 2.52
N SER A 750 -6.49 -12.88 3.08
CA SER A 750 -7.77 -12.32 3.42
C SER A 750 -7.64 -11.44 4.66
N ASN A 751 -8.43 -10.37 4.69
CA ASN A 751 -8.69 -9.64 5.94
C ASN A 751 -9.87 -10.24 6.71
N THR A 752 -10.44 -11.35 6.21
CA THR A 752 -11.63 -11.99 6.74
C THR A 752 -11.28 -13.20 7.59
N ILE A 753 -12.22 -13.70 8.37
CA ILE A 753 -12.09 -14.98 9.09
C ILE A 753 -12.73 -16.15 8.33
N ASN A 754 -13.31 -15.94 7.15
CA ASN A 754 -13.97 -16.95 6.29
C ASN A 754 -15.08 -17.75 6.99
N ILE A 755 -15.99 -17.09 7.69
CA ILE A 755 -17.22 -17.73 8.21
C ILE A 755 -18.13 -18.16 7.04
N THR A 756 -18.16 -17.39 5.96
CA THR A 756 -19.00 -17.68 4.80
C THR A 756 -18.23 -18.50 3.76
N ASN A 757 -18.84 -19.58 3.24
CA ASN A 757 -18.27 -20.47 2.22
C ASN A 757 -18.11 -19.81 0.83
N ARG A 758 -18.11 -18.48 0.73
CA ARG A 758 -17.81 -17.79 -0.53
C ARG A 758 -16.30 -17.84 -0.77
N THR A 759 -15.84 -18.88 -1.46
CA THR A 759 -14.48 -18.89 -2.02
C THR A 759 -14.38 -17.81 -3.10
N GLU A 760 -14.00 -16.60 -2.70
CA GLU A 760 -13.64 -15.57 -3.65
C GLU A 760 -12.27 -15.91 -4.26
N ASN A 761 -12.25 -16.55 -5.43
CA ASN A 761 -11.04 -16.75 -6.25
C ASN A 761 -10.49 -15.43 -6.85
N MET A 762 -10.77 -14.29 -6.19
CA MET A 762 -10.45 -12.94 -6.63
C MET A 762 -8.99 -12.56 -6.30
N TYR A 763 -8.05 -13.33 -6.82
CA TYR A 763 -6.63 -13.02 -6.72
C TYR A 763 -5.89 -13.45 -7.98
N PHE A 764 -4.82 -12.71 -8.31
CA PHE A 764 -4.10 -12.86 -9.59
C PHE A 764 -3.47 -14.23 -9.86
N MET A 765 -3.32 -15.08 -8.84
CA MET A 765 -2.65 -16.39 -8.91
C MET A 765 -3.64 -17.56 -8.89
N ASN A 766 -4.93 -17.31 -9.15
CA ASN A 766 -5.89 -18.40 -9.23
C ASN A 766 -5.63 -19.31 -10.45
N ALA A 767 -6.29 -20.46 -10.48
CA ALA A 767 -6.11 -21.45 -11.54
C ALA A 767 -6.45 -20.90 -12.94
N ASP A 768 -7.57 -20.19 -13.07
CA ASP A 768 -8.07 -19.69 -14.36
C ASP A 768 -7.04 -18.78 -15.05
N VAL A 769 -6.48 -17.81 -14.32
CA VAL A 769 -5.48 -16.87 -14.85
C VAL A 769 -4.19 -17.59 -15.24
N ILE A 770 -3.72 -18.53 -14.42
CA ILE A 770 -2.48 -19.27 -14.67
C ILE A 770 -2.63 -20.21 -15.88
N GLU A 771 -3.75 -20.94 -15.97
CA GLU A 771 -4.06 -21.83 -17.09
C GLU A 771 -4.23 -21.06 -18.41
N MET A 772 -4.90 -19.90 -18.38
CA MET A 772 -5.01 -19.00 -19.53
C MET A 772 -3.63 -18.62 -20.09
N MET A 773 -2.68 -18.23 -19.22
CA MET A 773 -1.33 -17.85 -19.65
C MET A 773 -0.60 -19.00 -20.36
N MET A 774 -0.74 -20.24 -19.85
CA MET A 774 -0.01 -21.41 -20.37
C MET A 774 -0.66 -22.07 -21.59
N THR A 775 -1.91 -21.72 -21.92
CA THR A 775 -2.67 -22.32 -23.02
C THR A 775 -1.92 -22.19 -24.36
N ASN A 776 -1.83 -23.30 -25.10
CA ASN A 776 -1.18 -23.44 -26.40
C ASN A 776 0.33 -23.11 -26.44
N LYS A 777 1.04 -23.17 -25.31
CA LYS A 777 2.48 -22.85 -25.22
C LYS A 777 3.28 -24.01 -24.61
N PRO A 778 3.60 -25.06 -25.40
CA PRO A 778 4.29 -26.24 -24.88
C PRO A 778 5.66 -25.87 -24.31
N GLY A 779 5.99 -26.43 -23.15
CA GLY A 779 7.25 -26.20 -22.45
C GLY A 779 7.33 -24.90 -21.63
N LEU A 780 6.31 -24.02 -21.72
CA LEU A 780 6.19 -22.86 -20.85
C LEU A 780 5.80 -23.29 -19.44
N MET A 781 6.44 -22.70 -18.43
CA MET A 781 6.08 -22.89 -17.03
C MET A 781 5.97 -21.54 -16.31
N VAL A 782 4.88 -21.38 -15.55
CA VAL A 782 4.62 -20.19 -14.72
C VAL A 782 4.82 -20.57 -13.25
N TYR A 783 5.65 -19.80 -12.54
CA TYR A 783 5.97 -19.97 -11.13
C TYR A 783 5.34 -18.83 -10.31
N PRO A 784 4.21 -19.07 -9.64
CA PRO A 784 3.48 -18.04 -8.91
C PRO A 784 4.14 -17.76 -7.56
N LEU A 785 4.45 -16.48 -7.28
CA LEU A 785 5.03 -16.02 -6.02
C LEU A 785 4.36 -14.75 -5.53
N TYR A 786 3.91 -14.72 -4.30
CA TYR A 786 3.58 -13.46 -3.65
C TYR A 786 4.65 -13.06 -2.65
N TYR A 787 4.65 -11.79 -2.27
CA TYR A 787 5.56 -11.29 -1.26
C TYR A 787 4.83 -10.60 -0.11
N GLU A 788 5.42 -10.70 1.08
CA GLU A 788 5.05 -9.93 2.26
C GLU A 788 6.27 -9.24 2.84
N ARG A 789 6.07 -8.09 3.49
CA ARG A 789 7.13 -7.40 4.23
C ARG A 789 6.87 -7.47 5.71
N PHE A 790 7.95 -7.56 6.48
CA PHE A 790 7.89 -7.46 7.93
C PHE A 790 9.24 -6.93 8.46
N THR A 791 9.41 -6.92 9.77
CA THR A 791 10.66 -6.51 10.41
C THR A 791 11.23 -7.57 11.33
N ALA A 792 12.56 -7.57 11.42
CA ALA A 792 13.32 -8.38 12.36
C ALA A 792 14.16 -7.46 13.25
N VAL A 793 14.42 -7.91 14.48
CA VAL A 793 15.40 -7.28 15.37
C VAL A 793 16.80 -7.72 14.96
N ASP A 794 17.70 -6.77 14.76
CA ASP A 794 19.10 -7.02 14.41
C ASP A 794 20.03 -6.72 15.60
N TYR A 795 20.83 -7.72 15.99
CA TYR A 795 21.76 -7.62 17.12
C TYR A 795 23.14 -6.98 16.81
N LYS A 796 23.53 -6.75 15.54
CA LYS A 796 24.75 -5.96 15.20
C LYS A 796 24.35 -4.50 15.30
N SER A 797 25.11 -3.79 16.10
CA SER A 797 25.03 -2.34 16.25
C SER A 797 25.68 -1.54 15.10
N SER A 798 26.11 -2.19 14.01
CA SER A 798 26.79 -1.53 12.89
C SER A 798 25.87 -0.52 12.18
N LYS A 799 26.35 0.72 12.02
CA LYS A 799 25.68 1.81 11.29
C LYS A 799 25.70 1.64 9.75
N SER A 800 26.37 0.62 9.23
CA SER A 800 26.41 0.34 7.79
C SER A 800 26.66 -1.14 7.56
N LEU A 801 25.59 -1.91 7.43
CA LEU A 801 25.66 -3.23 6.83
C LEU A 801 25.59 -3.05 5.33
N GLU A 802 26.67 -3.42 4.65
CA GLU A 802 26.80 -3.45 3.19
C GLU A 802 26.64 -4.89 2.67
N GLU A 803 25.97 -5.75 3.45
CA GLU A 803 25.68 -7.14 3.08
C GLU A 803 24.17 -7.41 3.10
N ALA A 804 23.67 -8.16 2.13
CA ALA A 804 22.34 -8.74 2.16
C ALA A 804 22.38 -10.09 2.91
N LEU A 805 21.38 -10.36 3.76
CA LEU A 805 21.25 -11.67 4.40
C LEU A 805 20.07 -12.40 3.77
N TYR A 806 20.17 -13.71 3.56
CA TYR A 806 19.10 -14.49 2.95
C TYR A 806 18.91 -15.86 3.60
N VAL A 807 17.67 -16.38 3.60
CA VAL A 807 17.35 -17.77 3.93
C VAL A 807 16.67 -18.38 2.73
N SER A 808 17.19 -19.51 2.24
CA SER A 808 16.71 -20.18 1.04
C SER A 808 16.07 -21.56 1.28
N SER A 809 16.31 -22.17 2.43
CA SER A 809 15.70 -23.46 2.80
C SER A 809 14.21 -23.27 3.12
N THR A 810 13.34 -23.91 2.35
CA THR A 810 11.88 -23.88 2.61
C THR A 810 11.51 -24.70 3.83
N GLN A 811 12.26 -25.77 4.11
CA GLN A 811 12.11 -26.54 5.35
C GLN A 811 12.38 -25.66 6.58
N ASP A 812 13.34 -24.74 6.49
CA ASP A 812 13.68 -23.82 7.57
C ASP A 812 12.63 -22.71 7.73
N ILE A 813 12.00 -22.26 6.63
CA ILE A 813 11.04 -21.16 6.65
C ILE A 813 9.67 -21.61 7.21
N ASN A 814 9.13 -22.74 6.74
CA ASN A 814 7.73 -23.13 6.99
C ASN A 814 7.57 -24.60 7.42
N LYS A 815 8.21 -25.05 8.50
CA LYS A 815 7.88 -26.35 9.12
C LYS A 815 6.35 -26.57 9.18
N ASN A 816 5.86 -27.58 8.43
CA ASN A 816 4.57 -28.27 8.56
C ASN A 816 3.25 -27.53 8.21
N LEU A 817 3.11 -26.86 7.05
CA LEU A 817 1.79 -26.38 6.61
C LEU A 817 1.47 -26.74 5.15
N PRO A 818 0.26 -27.27 4.85
CA PRO A 818 -0.05 -27.87 3.55
C PRO A 818 -0.38 -26.86 2.44
N ALA A 819 -0.76 -25.62 2.76
CA ALA A 819 -1.33 -24.68 1.78
C ALA A 819 -0.37 -23.56 1.31
N VAL A 820 0.67 -23.22 2.08
CA VAL A 820 1.57 -22.09 1.83
C VAL A 820 3.02 -22.43 2.15
N ALA A 821 3.93 -22.25 1.20
CA ALA A 821 5.37 -22.46 1.38
C ALA A 821 6.17 -21.16 1.20
N GLY A 822 7.02 -20.86 2.17
CA GLY A 822 7.98 -19.76 2.12
C GLY A 822 9.18 -20.17 1.28
N VAL A 823 9.45 -19.39 0.25
CA VAL A 823 10.44 -19.69 -0.80
C VAL A 823 11.76 -18.99 -0.52
N LEU A 824 11.72 -17.71 -0.13
CA LEU A 824 12.92 -16.91 0.09
C LEU A 824 12.67 -15.82 1.13
N ASN A 825 13.51 -15.71 2.15
CA ASN A 825 13.58 -14.54 3.01
C ASN A 825 14.80 -13.69 2.66
N LEU A 826 14.60 -12.40 2.41
CA LEU A 826 15.69 -11.45 2.16
C LEU A 826 15.70 -10.30 3.18
N TYR A 827 16.89 -9.99 3.63
CA TYR A 827 17.15 -8.98 4.64
C TYR A 827 18.19 -7.98 4.15
N SER A 828 17.85 -6.70 4.25
CA SER A 828 18.66 -5.62 3.67
C SER A 828 19.62 -4.93 4.64
N GLY A 829 19.50 -5.18 5.95
CA GLY A 829 20.25 -4.40 6.95
C GLY A 829 19.82 -2.94 7.09
N ARG A 830 18.83 -2.47 6.31
CA ARG A 830 18.36 -1.08 6.35
C ARG A 830 17.48 -0.82 7.57
N MET A 831 17.81 0.26 8.29
CA MET A 831 17.03 0.76 9.42
C MET A 831 15.63 1.18 8.97
N VAL A 832 14.63 0.83 9.78
CA VAL A 832 13.29 1.41 9.65
C VAL A 832 13.30 2.75 10.40
N GLY A 833 12.85 3.85 9.78
CA GLY A 833 12.73 5.18 10.42
C GLY A 833 14.01 6.04 10.48
N ARG A 834 13.91 7.27 11.03
CA ARG A 834 15.06 8.18 11.22
C ARG A 834 16.04 7.61 12.27
N GLU A 835 17.32 7.95 12.14
CA GLU A 835 18.46 7.39 12.89
C GLU A 835 18.31 7.33 14.42
N THR A 836 17.42 8.10 15.04
CA THR A 836 17.43 8.32 16.49
C THR A 836 16.61 7.32 17.33
N HIS A 837 15.57 6.65 16.81
CA HIS A 837 14.60 5.99 17.72
C HIS A 837 14.09 4.58 17.36
N SER A 838 14.35 4.06 16.16
CA SER A 838 13.95 2.71 15.72
C SER A 838 15.15 1.90 15.24
N LYS A 839 16.28 2.03 15.94
CA LYS A 839 17.55 1.37 15.60
C LYS A 839 17.51 -0.16 15.66
N HIS A 840 16.43 -0.76 16.15
CA HIS A 840 16.35 -2.18 16.47
C HIS A 840 15.72 -2.99 15.34
N TYR A 841 14.71 -2.44 14.67
CA TYR A 841 14.00 -3.13 13.60
C TYR A 841 14.60 -2.83 12.24
N ARG A 842 14.57 -3.86 11.40
CA ARG A 842 15.18 -3.90 10.08
C ARG A 842 14.23 -4.63 9.14
N SER A 843 14.08 -4.14 7.91
CA SER A 843 13.08 -4.67 6.99
C SER A 843 13.51 -6.00 6.38
N VAL A 844 12.56 -6.93 6.35
CA VAL A 844 12.60 -8.23 5.68
C VAL A 844 11.53 -8.28 4.60
N ILE A 845 11.78 -9.04 3.54
CA ILE A 845 10.77 -9.46 2.56
C ILE A 845 10.77 -10.98 2.49
N LEU A 846 9.57 -11.56 2.58
CA LEU A 846 9.31 -12.99 2.40
C LEU A 846 8.64 -13.19 1.05
N TYR A 847 9.16 -14.09 0.24
CA TYR A 847 8.48 -14.63 -0.93
C TYR A 847 7.87 -15.98 -0.58
N SER A 848 6.63 -16.20 -1.00
CA SER A 848 5.88 -17.43 -0.73
C SER A 848 5.06 -17.86 -1.94
N THR A 849 4.72 -19.14 -2.00
CA THR A 849 3.83 -19.73 -3.02
C THR A 849 2.70 -20.52 -2.38
N LEU A 850 1.61 -20.70 -3.14
CA LEU A 850 0.48 -21.54 -2.74
C LEU A 850 0.75 -22.98 -3.16
N CYS A 851 0.51 -23.92 -2.25
CA CYS A 851 0.77 -25.34 -2.44
C CYS A 851 -0.53 -26.07 -2.82
N ASN A 852 -0.48 -26.91 -3.85
CA ASN A 852 -1.55 -27.84 -4.23
C ASN A 852 -2.93 -27.19 -4.46
N ILE A 853 -2.98 -25.95 -4.94
CA ILE A 853 -4.23 -25.22 -5.19
C ILE A 853 -4.75 -25.35 -6.63
N TYR A 854 -3.93 -25.86 -7.55
CA TYR A 854 -4.28 -25.91 -8.97
C TYR A 854 -4.92 -27.24 -9.34
N ASN A 855 -5.88 -27.22 -10.26
CA ASN A 855 -6.59 -28.43 -10.71
C ASN A 855 -5.65 -29.43 -11.40
N ASN A 856 -4.56 -28.96 -12.01
CA ASN A 856 -3.58 -29.77 -12.72
C ASN A 856 -2.48 -30.31 -11.76
N PRO A 857 -2.41 -31.63 -11.49
CA PRO A 857 -1.41 -32.20 -10.58
C PRO A 857 0.03 -32.12 -11.10
N GLN A 858 0.24 -32.10 -12.43
CA GLN A 858 1.57 -31.93 -13.01
C GLN A 858 2.08 -30.51 -12.78
N PHE A 859 1.20 -29.52 -12.89
CA PHE A 859 1.54 -28.14 -12.59
C PHE A 859 1.89 -27.94 -11.12
N ASN A 860 1.10 -28.49 -10.19
CA ASN A 860 1.43 -28.46 -8.74
C ASN A 860 2.83 -29.03 -8.47
N ARG A 861 3.17 -30.20 -9.05
CA ARG A 861 4.51 -30.80 -8.91
C ARG A 861 5.62 -29.94 -9.49
N ALA A 862 5.36 -29.23 -10.60
CA ALA A 862 6.35 -28.33 -11.17
C ALA A 862 6.58 -27.08 -10.32
N VAL A 863 5.53 -26.54 -9.68
CA VAL A 863 5.61 -25.46 -8.70
C VAL A 863 6.43 -25.91 -7.48
N GLU A 864 6.13 -27.10 -6.94
CA GLU A 864 6.88 -27.70 -5.83
C GLU A 864 8.37 -27.88 -6.18
N HIS A 865 8.66 -28.51 -7.32
CA HIS A 865 10.02 -28.72 -7.79
C HIS A 865 10.79 -27.41 -8.04
N GLY A 866 10.11 -26.38 -8.56
CA GLY A 866 10.73 -25.10 -8.92
C GLY A 866 10.86 -24.09 -7.78
N LEU A 867 10.00 -24.14 -6.76
CA LEU A 867 9.93 -23.12 -5.71
C LEU A 867 10.11 -23.67 -4.28
N ILE A 868 9.86 -24.96 -4.04
CA ILE A 868 9.83 -25.54 -2.69
C ILE A 868 11.05 -26.44 -2.47
N ASP A 869 11.22 -27.45 -3.33
CA ASP A 869 12.28 -28.45 -3.22
C ASP A 869 13.69 -27.85 -3.40
N ASP A 870 14.71 -28.41 -2.75
CA ASP A 870 16.10 -27.95 -2.93
C ASP A 870 16.68 -28.41 -4.28
N THR A 871 16.28 -27.74 -5.36
CA THR A 871 16.66 -28.06 -6.74
C THR A 871 17.56 -26.99 -7.36
N PRO A 872 18.38 -27.31 -8.39
CA PRO A 872 19.12 -26.30 -9.14
C PRO A 872 18.22 -25.23 -9.77
N LEU A 873 17.02 -25.62 -10.21
CA LEU A 873 16.01 -24.70 -10.74
C LEU A 873 15.60 -23.67 -9.67
N LYS A 874 15.26 -24.12 -8.47
CA LYS A 874 14.92 -23.21 -7.36
C LYS A 874 16.07 -22.27 -7.04
N LYS A 875 17.29 -22.78 -6.91
CA LYS A 875 18.50 -21.96 -6.67
C LYS A 875 18.67 -20.88 -7.73
N GLY A 876 18.46 -21.24 -9.01
CA GLY A 876 18.49 -20.29 -10.12
C GLY A 876 17.39 -19.21 -10.07
N ILE A 877 16.16 -19.58 -9.73
CA ILE A 877 15.05 -18.61 -9.56
C ILE A 877 15.37 -17.64 -8.42
N MET A 878 15.83 -18.16 -7.28
CA MET A 878 16.16 -17.35 -6.11
C MET A 878 17.33 -16.39 -6.38
N GLU A 879 18.31 -16.84 -7.15
CA GLU A 879 19.42 -15.99 -7.60
C GLU A 879 18.89 -14.77 -8.34
N PHE A 880 18.04 -14.97 -9.36
CA PHE A 880 17.46 -13.88 -10.13
C PHE A 880 16.58 -12.95 -9.29
N ILE A 881 15.87 -13.46 -8.27
CA ILE A 881 15.15 -12.62 -7.31
C ILE A 881 16.15 -11.73 -6.54
N ILE A 882 17.23 -12.29 -5.99
CA ILE A 882 18.26 -11.52 -5.28
C ILE A 882 18.90 -10.46 -6.19
N LEU A 883 19.21 -10.81 -7.43
CA LEU A 883 19.75 -9.85 -8.42
C LEU A 883 18.76 -8.72 -8.71
N LEU A 884 17.45 -9.00 -8.81
CA LEU A 884 16.43 -7.96 -8.95
C LEU A 884 16.44 -6.98 -7.77
N HIS A 885 16.63 -7.47 -6.55
CA HIS A 885 16.76 -6.63 -5.37
C HIS A 885 17.98 -5.69 -5.41
N TYR A 886 19.09 -6.14 -6.02
CA TYR A 886 20.27 -5.32 -6.28
C TYR A 886 20.01 -4.27 -7.37
N THR A 887 19.37 -4.65 -8.48
CA THR A 887 19.15 -3.72 -9.62
C THR A 887 18.31 -2.51 -9.26
N ARG A 888 17.38 -2.66 -8.31
CA ARG A 888 16.46 -1.61 -7.88
C ARG A 888 17.03 -0.71 -6.78
N TYR A 889 18.27 -0.87 -6.34
CA TYR A 889 18.85 -0.04 -5.26
C TYR A 889 19.07 1.42 -5.68
N GLU A 890 18.50 2.36 -4.92
CA GLU A 890 18.49 3.81 -5.25
C GLU A 890 19.39 4.64 -4.33
N ALA A 891 20.56 4.14 -3.94
CA ALA A 891 21.55 4.92 -3.21
C ALA A 891 22.93 4.89 -3.88
N ASN A 892 23.63 6.01 -3.78
CA ASN A 892 24.93 6.22 -4.42
C ASN A 892 26.10 5.59 -3.65
N SER A 893 25.91 5.22 -2.39
CA SER A 893 26.91 4.55 -1.54
C SER A 893 26.24 3.58 -0.57
N LYS A 894 27.04 2.69 0.04
CA LYS A 894 26.61 1.71 1.05
C LYS A 894 25.46 0.83 0.57
N ILE A 895 25.74 0.01 -0.44
CA ILE A 895 24.72 -0.75 -1.17
C ILE A 895 24.56 -2.12 -0.54
N SER A 896 23.33 -2.44 -0.11
CA SER A 896 22.91 -3.81 0.22
C SER A 896 21.87 -4.25 -0.80
N ILE A 897 20.58 -4.18 -0.49
CA ILE A 897 19.48 -4.48 -1.41
C ILE A 897 18.30 -3.51 -1.20
N LYS A 898 17.48 -3.29 -2.22
CA LYS A 898 16.19 -2.60 -2.04
C LYS A 898 15.18 -3.61 -1.55
N ILE A 899 14.69 -3.47 -0.32
CA ILE A 899 13.81 -4.49 0.28
C ILE A 899 12.51 -4.72 -0.49
N ASN A 900 11.95 -3.70 -1.14
CA ASN A 900 10.79 -3.86 -2.03
C ASN A 900 11.14 -3.40 -3.45
N PRO A 901 11.54 -4.32 -4.35
CA PRO A 901 11.90 -3.98 -5.72
C PRO A 901 10.68 -3.54 -6.53
N TYR A 902 9.47 -3.93 -6.11
CA TYR A 902 8.18 -3.65 -6.77
C TYR A 902 7.53 -2.34 -6.31
N ALA A 903 8.16 -1.58 -5.42
CA ALA A 903 7.57 -0.38 -4.80
C ALA A 903 7.15 0.70 -5.83
N ARG A 904 7.73 0.72 -7.03
CA ARG A 904 7.33 1.64 -8.12
C ARG A 904 6.01 1.25 -8.76
N LEU A 905 5.60 -0.02 -8.71
CA LEU A 905 4.30 -0.50 -9.19
C LEU A 905 3.27 -0.54 -8.04
N MET A 906 3.60 -1.28 -6.96
CA MET A 906 2.67 -1.69 -5.90
C MET A 906 2.81 -0.95 -4.56
N GLY A 907 3.72 0.03 -4.45
CA GLY A 907 3.91 0.79 -3.21
C GLY A 907 2.87 1.90 -2.99
N ASP A 908 2.87 2.50 -1.81
CA ASP A 908 2.13 3.75 -1.53
C ASP A 908 2.56 4.87 -2.49
N ASP A 909 3.84 4.84 -2.88
CA ASP A 909 4.42 5.73 -3.88
C ASP A 909 4.51 5.06 -5.27
N GLY A 910 3.83 3.94 -5.50
CA GLY A 910 3.79 3.26 -6.80
C GLY A 910 2.78 3.88 -7.77
N VAL A 911 2.98 3.69 -9.07
CA VAL A 911 2.13 4.28 -10.12
C VAL A 911 0.66 3.91 -9.96
N ALA A 912 0.34 2.68 -9.55
CA ALA A 912 -1.03 2.25 -9.35
C ALA A 912 -1.73 3.09 -8.24
N THR A 913 -1.04 3.36 -7.13
CA THR A 913 -1.61 4.20 -6.06
C THR A 913 -1.67 5.68 -6.49
N ARG A 914 -0.63 6.16 -7.17
CA ARG A 914 -0.51 7.57 -7.58
C ARG A 914 -1.37 7.95 -8.79
N SER A 915 -1.90 6.98 -9.53
CA SER A 915 -2.78 7.27 -10.67
C SER A 915 -4.20 7.66 -10.25
N VAL A 916 -4.60 7.38 -8.99
CA VAL A 916 -5.92 7.75 -8.47
C VAL A 916 -5.86 9.13 -7.83
N LEU A 917 -6.27 10.13 -8.60
CA LEU A 917 -6.36 11.53 -8.17
C LEU A 917 -7.70 11.77 -7.46
N LYS A 918 -7.67 12.62 -6.43
CA LYS A 918 -8.85 12.98 -5.64
C LYS A 918 -9.19 14.44 -5.86
N PHE A 919 -10.47 14.71 -6.08
CA PHE A 919 -10.97 16.06 -6.29
C PHE A 919 -12.16 16.33 -5.36
N GLU A 920 -12.13 17.49 -4.70
CA GLU A 920 -13.20 18.00 -3.85
C GLU A 920 -14.21 18.76 -4.72
N MET A 921 -15.42 18.23 -4.82
CA MET A 921 -16.53 18.87 -5.53
C MET A 921 -17.29 19.74 -4.54
N LYS A 922 -16.84 20.99 -4.36
CA LYS A 922 -17.41 21.94 -3.40
C LYS A 922 -18.81 22.37 -3.80
N LYS A 923 -19.07 22.57 -5.09
CA LYS A 923 -20.40 22.94 -5.62
C LYS A 923 -21.43 21.81 -5.48
N GLU A 924 -20.97 20.57 -5.32
CA GLU A 924 -21.79 19.36 -5.26
C GLU A 924 -21.69 18.58 -3.93
N HIS A 925 -20.88 19.04 -2.98
CA HIS A 925 -20.69 18.46 -1.64
C HIS A 925 -20.30 16.96 -1.64
N PHE A 926 -19.36 16.55 -2.50
CA PHE A 926 -18.77 15.21 -2.43
C PHE A 926 -17.32 15.16 -2.93
N ASN A 927 -16.63 14.05 -2.65
CA ASN A 927 -15.27 13.81 -3.15
C ASN A 927 -15.31 12.81 -4.29
N MET A 928 -14.72 13.16 -5.43
CA MET A 928 -14.62 12.32 -6.62
C MET A 928 -13.21 11.74 -6.75
N ARG A 929 -13.11 10.49 -7.23
CA ARG A 929 -11.83 9.86 -7.57
C ARG A 929 -11.74 9.55 -9.05
N PHE A 930 -10.57 9.82 -9.61
CA PHE A 930 -10.29 9.70 -11.03
C PHE A 930 -8.99 8.93 -11.25
N ASN A 931 -9.04 7.85 -12.03
CA ASN A 931 -7.87 7.05 -12.36
C ASN A 931 -7.24 7.56 -13.65
N CYS A 932 -6.31 8.51 -13.53
CA CYS A 932 -5.70 9.20 -14.66
C CYS A 932 -4.88 8.25 -15.56
N LEU A 933 -4.29 7.18 -15.02
CA LEU A 933 -3.62 6.17 -15.85
C LEU A 933 -4.62 5.39 -16.72
N ALA A 934 -5.79 5.06 -16.19
CA ALA A 934 -6.85 4.40 -16.97
C ALA A 934 -7.36 5.32 -18.09
N TYR A 935 -7.55 6.61 -17.80
CA TYR A 935 -7.89 7.61 -18.82
C TYR A 935 -6.84 7.69 -19.94
N LEU A 936 -5.56 7.76 -19.60
CA LEU A 936 -4.47 7.75 -20.59
C LEU A 936 -4.39 6.40 -21.35
N THR A 937 -4.78 5.30 -20.72
CA THR A 937 -4.87 3.98 -21.35
C THR A 937 -5.97 3.96 -22.42
N ALA A 938 -7.13 4.55 -22.14
CA ALA A 938 -8.21 4.71 -23.13
C ALA A 938 -7.74 5.55 -24.33
N ILE A 939 -7.08 6.70 -24.07
CA ILE A 939 -6.46 7.52 -25.14
C ILE A 939 -5.47 6.70 -25.97
N LYS A 940 -4.57 5.95 -25.32
CA LYS A 940 -3.58 5.10 -25.99
C LYS A 940 -4.25 4.11 -26.95
N LYS A 941 -5.31 3.42 -26.51
CA LYS A 941 -6.04 2.45 -27.34
C LYS A 941 -6.61 3.10 -28.60
N VAL A 942 -7.20 4.29 -28.48
CA VAL A 942 -7.71 5.06 -29.63
C VAL A 942 -6.60 5.40 -30.62
N MET A 943 -5.43 5.80 -30.13
CA MET A 943 -4.26 6.17 -30.95
C MET A 943 -3.48 4.97 -31.53
N GLN A 944 -3.75 3.75 -31.05
CA GLN A 944 -3.16 2.52 -31.58
C GLN A 944 -4.01 1.92 -32.70
N TRP A 945 -5.32 2.17 -32.72
CA TRP A 945 -6.22 1.76 -33.81
C TRP A 945 -6.01 2.53 -35.12
N THR A 946 -5.22 3.62 -35.10
CA THR A 946 -4.93 4.49 -36.24
C THR A 946 -3.56 4.25 -36.88
N SER A 947 -2.83 3.21 -36.45
CA SER A 947 -1.58 2.72 -37.06
C SER A 947 -1.74 1.26 -37.47
#